data_AF-A0A212FB91-F1
#
_entry.id   AF-A0A212FB91-F1
#
_cell.length_a   1.000
_cell.length_b   1.000
_cell.length_c   1.000
_cell.angle_alpha   90.00
_cell.angle_beta   90.00
_cell.angle_gamma   90.00
#
_symmetry.space_group_name_H-M   'P 1'
#
loop_
_entity.id
_entity.type
_entity.pdbx_description
1 polymer ?
#
loop_
_entity_poly.entity_id
_entity_poly.type
_entity_poly.pdbx_seq_one_letter_code
_entity_poly.pdbx_strand_id
1 'polypeptide(L)'
;MLLSESQLSEVPGHVLALYLFNPYSVLNCVGMTTTVIQNLTLALSLWGATNGQRILACAFIALATHQALYPILLIVPISILLANVNKGCNKCSYIRTLLVFVLCWGFLIFISAFIMDGSYNYVYNTYGFILSVPDLKPNIGLFWYFFTEMFEHFRLLFVCAFQINALALYVVPLTLRFHKEPVLLATVLIALSTIFRSYPCVGDVGFYLALLPLWKHLFSFMQQKFIVGCAFIITSALGPTVWHLWIYSGSANANFFFGVTLSFATAQIFLITDLLFAYIKREFTLKHGSNEVVLSRVPTHLLDCYQGGGPILGAPRRLDVFLSLLRKLELNSRLDMRLLSSALLRSLRLDGIEQSANSVETDLYLPYGASAFQFHRYKLLMEIFLPSQDLLNVNETLSTVEKCTLHKMLSSTVQRWERGDENVVCPLSAERRHMEQSANRINSRCPIEDGVIKTDWGTISPGILVAALASSLEAQRVDITDILGADIFKDEVSQSLVESAKEDWYDELEQFDVKSKSLNTNTDISNVWVATLAGDLAEVVINQGARVGASAQKLMVGSSNRWNDTFIPRTYYLFPQNATLPDWHFTDAEILAGIDGLIIANYLPKWVEQRRSLRLSQIIEMYYSNEGVSFDTSVRACNRQALFANIVNGSQLFTETSRFAHMLSLQQITVYIPKEEMERITTTAVGVFMNYVPNLLRRSHQECKWRPVVANVDLILATDGSWKGYEVEQFMSWISEAIEVGAQGSSISLVNGNTGEWIVRPTNLTDFFVMLTNETIQWPNRLNLPNVISTIIEYSRDQTLQEISDMVSAGRSTVVLIVTSERPSNDELERSRSLMQSLRQSFYDVYFAYAATDMTEYQNINNQFMDYSELFLKIESNSVIDVIRTVDIHLVKNIIPFRIIGPQCPVNGTNYFQTPYENYVLPHREQFYRIHPFYLRQQSLINIQFRNDGQGQILVCLWRGAEVSRSCQMIKERDVYTFNLTDPCPSREFCPPAHLSVKAIAIVACRTKLVITSNILALDVCLFWEPRPMSSRF
;
A
#
# COMPACT_ATOMS: atom_id res chain seq x y z
N MET A 1 -13.07 15.21 0.45
CA MET A 1 -14.35 14.76 -0.14
C MET A 1 -15.47 14.74 0.90
N LEU A 2 -15.21 14.17 2.07
CA LEU A 2 -16.06 14.30 3.26
C LEU A 2 -15.86 15.69 3.89
N LEU A 3 -16.94 16.26 4.44
CA LEU A 3 -16.93 17.55 5.12
C LEU A 3 -16.37 17.35 6.53
N SER A 4 -15.34 18.12 6.91
CA SER A 4 -14.85 18.15 8.29
C SER A 4 -15.57 19.24 9.10
N GLU A 5 -15.67 19.07 10.42
CA GLU A 5 -16.25 20.09 11.31
C GLU A 5 -15.49 21.42 11.24
N SER A 6 -14.16 21.37 11.08
CA SER A 6 -13.33 22.56 10.89
C SER A 6 -13.75 23.38 9.68
N GLN A 7 -14.01 22.73 8.54
CA GLN A 7 -14.44 23.40 7.31
C GLN A 7 -15.80 24.07 7.47
N LEU A 8 -16.74 23.46 8.21
CA LEU A 8 -18.06 24.03 8.50
C LEU A 8 -17.98 25.29 9.37
N SER A 9 -17.04 25.33 10.33
CA SER A 9 -16.86 26.47 11.22
C SER A 9 -16.33 27.73 10.52
N GLU A 10 -15.57 27.55 9.45
CA GLU A 10 -14.95 28.66 8.69
C GLU A 10 -15.92 29.36 7.73
N VAL A 11 -16.99 28.68 7.27
CA VAL A 11 -17.87 29.16 6.19
C VAL A 11 -18.50 30.53 6.47
N PRO A 12 -19.07 30.81 7.66
CA PRO A 12 -19.72 32.11 7.93
C PRO A 12 -18.74 33.29 7.79
N GLY A 13 -17.49 33.11 8.23
CA GLY A 13 -16.45 34.13 8.10
C GLY A 13 -16.11 34.44 6.64
N HIS A 14 -16.05 33.42 5.79
CA HIS A 14 -15.78 33.59 4.36
C HIS A 14 -16.95 34.28 3.64
N VAL A 15 -18.20 33.91 3.95
CA VAL A 15 -19.40 34.57 3.39
C VAL A 15 -19.45 36.05 3.77
N LEU A 16 -19.19 36.36 5.05
CA LEU A 16 -19.15 37.74 5.54
C LEU A 16 -18.06 38.57 4.86
N ALA A 17 -16.83 38.03 4.81
CA ALA A 17 -15.72 38.71 4.16
C ALA A 17 -16.01 38.97 2.68
N LEU A 18 -16.54 37.97 1.97
CA LEU A 18 -16.86 38.12 0.56
C LEU A 18 -17.99 39.15 0.35
N TYR A 19 -19.03 39.19 1.18
CA TYR A 19 -20.08 40.21 1.05
C TYR A 19 -19.55 41.64 1.25
N LEU A 20 -18.71 41.85 2.28
CA LEU A 20 -18.17 43.17 2.64
C LEU A 20 -17.14 43.70 1.63
N PHE A 21 -16.26 42.82 1.12
CA PHE A 21 -15.16 43.21 0.23
C PHE A 21 -15.46 43.01 -1.26
N ASN A 22 -16.65 42.50 -1.63
CA ASN A 22 -17.03 42.34 -3.03
C ASN A 22 -17.24 43.73 -3.69
N PRO A 23 -16.51 44.04 -4.78
CA PRO A 23 -16.62 45.34 -5.46
C PRO A 23 -18.05 45.62 -5.94
N TYR A 24 -18.82 44.60 -6.32
CA TYR A 24 -20.21 44.78 -6.74
C TYR A 24 -21.13 45.19 -5.60
N SER A 25 -20.87 44.73 -4.37
CA SER A 25 -21.59 45.17 -3.17
C SER A 25 -21.21 46.60 -2.80
N VAL A 26 -19.93 46.95 -2.88
CA VAL A 26 -19.43 48.31 -2.56
C VAL A 26 -19.96 49.34 -3.55
N LEU A 27 -19.92 49.05 -4.85
CA LEU A 27 -20.45 49.94 -5.90
C LEU A 27 -21.93 50.24 -5.69
N ASN A 28 -22.67 49.30 -5.11
CA ASN A 28 -24.07 49.45 -4.81
C ASN A 28 -24.35 50.49 -3.72
N CYS A 29 -23.48 50.54 -2.70
CA CYS A 29 -23.50 51.57 -1.66
C CYS A 29 -23.15 52.94 -2.24
N VAL A 30 -22.16 53.01 -3.13
CA VAL A 30 -21.78 54.25 -3.83
C VAL A 30 -22.92 54.76 -4.70
N GLY A 31 -23.62 53.85 -5.40
CA GLY A 31 -24.76 54.18 -6.26
C GLY A 31 -26.07 54.48 -5.52
N MET A 32 -26.10 54.40 -4.19
CA MET A 32 -27.29 54.62 -3.34
C MET A 32 -28.54 53.84 -3.82
N THR A 33 -28.36 52.60 -4.30
CA THR A 33 -29.48 51.86 -4.90
C THR A 33 -30.33 51.13 -3.86
N THR A 34 -31.60 50.89 -4.18
CA THR A 34 -32.56 50.18 -3.32
C THR A 34 -32.35 48.65 -3.28
N THR A 35 -31.39 48.11 -4.05
CA THR A 35 -31.12 46.67 -4.09
C THR A 35 -30.52 46.14 -2.78
N VAL A 36 -29.91 46.99 -1.96
CA VAL A 36 -29.46 46.61 -0.60
C VAL A 36 -30.63 46.14 0.27
N ILE A 37 -31.79 46.80 0.15
CA ILE A 37 -33.03 46.42 0.87
C ILE A 37 -33.55 45.07 0.33
N GLN A 38 -33.45 44.85 -0.98
CA GLN A 38 -33.81 43.57 -1.59
C GLN A 38 -32.89 42.44 -1.09
N ASN A 39 -31.58 42.68 -1.02
CA ASN A 39 -30.61 41.71 -0.48
C ASN A 39 -30.88 41.37 0.99
N LEU A 40 -31.22 42.38 1.81
CA LEU A 40 -31.59 42.19 3.21
C LEU A 40 -32.84 41.32 3.37
N THR A 41 -33.88 41.60 2.58
CA THR A 41 -35.16 40.86 2.65
C THR A 41 -35.00 39.42 2.16
N LEU A 42 -34.20 39.19 1.12
CA LEU A 42 -33.81 37.84 0.68
C LEU A 42 -33.02 37.09 1.76
N ALA A 43 -32.04 37.73 2.41
CA ALA A 43 -31.26 37.12 3.48
C ALA A 43 -32.13 36.74 4.69
N LEU A 44 -33.01 37.64 5.13
CA LEU A 44 -33.95 37.39 6.23
C LEU A 44 -34.95 36.27 5.90
N SER A 45 -35.38 36.18 4.64
CA SER A 45 -36.23 35.09 4.16
C SER A 45 -35.51 33.74 4.26
N LEU A 46 -34.27 33.65 3.74
CA LEU A 46 -33.48 32.42 3.81
C LEU A 46 -33.18 32.01 5.25
N TRP A 47 -32.81 32.97 6.11
CA TRP A 47 -32.56 32.73 7.54
C TRP A 47 -33.82 32.24 8.28
N GLY A 48 -34.97 32.85 8.02
CA GLY A 48 -36.24 32.38 8.58
C GLY A 48 -36.57 30.96 8.12
N ALA A 49 -36.28 30.64 6.86
CA ALA A 49 -36.52 29.32 6.30
C ALA A 49 -35.60 28.24 6.90
N THR A 50 -34.32 28.55 7.12
CA THR A 50 -33.37 27.61 7.77
C THR A 50 -33.73 27.34 9.24
N ASN A 51 -34.28 28.33 9.94
CA ASN A 51 -34.73 28.20 11.33
C ASN A 51 -36.14 27.58 11.46
N GLY A 52 -36.79 27.19 10.35
CA GLY A 52 -38.15 26.61 10.38
C GLY A 52 -39.28 27.63 10.59
N GLN A 53 -38.97 28.94 10.68
CA GLN A 53 -39.94 30.00 10.92
C GLN A 53 -40.70 30.38 9.64
N ARG A 54 -41.79 29.66 9.38
CA ARG A 54 -42.60 29.80 8.15
C ARG A 54 -43.12 31.22 7.91
N ILE A 55 -43.67 31.88 8.93
CA ILE A 55 -44.28 33.22 8.79
C ILE A 55 -43.20 34.25 8.43
N LEU A 56 -42.07 34.20 9.12
CA LEU A 56 -40.94 35.12 8.89
C LEU A 56 -40.39 34.96 7.47
N ALA A 57 -40.14 33.73 7.03
CA ALA A 57 -39.68 33.45 5.68
C ALA A 57 -40.67 33.95 4.61
N CYS A 58 -41.96 33.61 4.75
CA CYS A 58 -43.00 33.98 3.79
C CYS A 58 -43.28 35.51 3.77
N ALA A 59 -43.17 36.20 4.90
CA ALA A 59 -43.36 37.65 4.96
C ALA A 59 -42.22 38.40 4.23
N PHE A 60 -40.97 38.02 4.48
CA PHE A 60 -39.83 38.68 3.83
C PHE A 60 -39.71 38.33 2.34
N ILE A 61 -40.02 37.09 1.92
CA ILE A 61 -40.07 36.78 0.48
C ILE A 61 -41.24 37.47 -0.21
N ALA A 62 -42.39 37.65 0.46
CA ALA A 62 -43.49 38.44 -0.08
C ALA A 62 -43.09 39.92 -0.24
N LEU A 63 -42.32 40.48 0.71
CA LEU A 63 -41.81 41.84 0.61
C LEU A 63 -40.76 41.99 -0.51
N ALA A 64 -39.85 41.01 -0.64
CA ALA A 64 -38.90 40.94 -1.76
C ALA A 64 -39.63 40.81 -3.11
N THR A 65 -40.66 39.98 -3.20
CA THR A 65 -41.50 39.79 -4.40
C THR A 65 -42.30 41.05 -4.73
N HIS A 66 -42.71 41.77 -3.69
CA HIS A 66 -43.44 43.01 -3.85
C HIS A 66 -42.57 44.13 -4.45
N GLN A 67 -41.32 44.23 -4.02
CA GLN A 67 -40.31 45.14 -4.58
C GLN A 67 -39.81 44.70 -5.97
N ALA A 68 -39.60 43.40 -6.18
CA ALA A 68 -39.06 42.81 -7.40
C ALA A 68 -39.81 41.52 -7.73
N LEU A 69 -40.36 41.38 -8.94
CA LEU A 69 -41.19 40.22 -9.30
C LEU A 69 -40.47 38.86 -9.19
N TYR A 70 -39.23 38.78 -9.68
CA TYR A 70 -38.48 37.51 -9.84
C TYR A 70 -38.16 36.72 -8.56
N PRO A 71 -37.93 37.33 -7.38
CA PRO A 71 -37.86 36.62 -6.10
C PRO A 71 -38.99 35.61 -5.83
N ILE A 72 -40.14 35.70 -6.51
CA ILE A 72 -41.22 34.71 -6.42
C ILE A 72 -40.74 33.26 -6.66
N LEU A 73 -39.69 33.07 -7.47
CA LEU A 73 -39.13 31.75 -7.79
C LEU A 73 -38.60 31.03 -6.55
N LEU A 74 -38.18 31.76 -5.52
CA LEU A 74 -37.61 31.21 -4.30
C LEU A 74 -38.66 30.58 -3.38
N ILE A 75 -39.96 30.77 -3.64
CA ILE A 75 -41.00 30.07 -2.88
C ILE A 75 -40.87 28.55 -2.98
N VAL A 76 -40.37 28.06 -4.13
CA VAL A 76 -40.16 26.63 -4.38
C VAL A 76 -39.10 26.05 -3.44
N PRO A 77 -37.82 26.49 -3.46
CA PRO A 77 -36.81 25.98 -2.52
C PRO A 77 -37.14 26.27 -1.06
N ILE A 78 -37.76 27.42 -0.73
CA ILE A 78 -38.19 27.74 0.65
C ILE A 78 -39.24 26.73 1.14
N SER A 79 -40.20 26.33 0.29
CA SER A 79 -41.21 25.34 0.65
C SER A 79 -40.61 23.96 0.93
N ILE A 80 -39.59 23.56 0.15
CA ILE A 80 -38.84 22.31 0.33
C ILE A 80 -38.04 22.34 1.63
N LEU A 81 -37.30 23.43 1.87
CA LEU A 81 -36.52 23.62 3.09
C LEU A 81 -37.40 23.56 4.35
N LEU A 82 -38.53 24.28 4.35
CA LEU A 82 -39.46 24.31 5.48
C LEU A 82 -40.17 22.97 5.71
N ALA A 83 -40.39 22.17 4.66
CA ALA A 83 -40.93 20.81 4.80
C ALA A 83 -39.90 19.87 5.44
N ASN A 84 -38.62 19.98 5.06
CA ASN A 84 -37.54 19.18 5.63
C ASN A 84 -37.29 19.51 7.11
N VAL A 85 -37.31 20.80 7.49
CA VAL A 85 -37.03 21.25 8.87
C VAL A 85 -38.19 20.93 9.82
N ASN A 86 -39.44 21.18 9.42
CA ASN A 86 -40.60 21.07 10.32
C ASN A 86 -41.15 19.64 10.49
N LYS A 87 -40.49 18.60 9.96
CA LYS A 87 -40.81 17.16 10.07
C LYS A 87 -42.32 16.87 10.13
N GLY A 88 -42.99 16.86 8.97
CA GLY A 88 -44.42 16.57 8.87
C GLY A 88 -44.84 16.07 7.49
N CYS A 89 -46.15 16.08 7.19
CA CYS A 89 -46.62 15.75 5.84
C CYS A 89 -46.10 16.78 4.82
N ASN A 90 -45.20 16.37 3.93
CA ASN A 90 -44.55 17.25 2.96
C ASN A 90 -45.56 18.00 2.08
N LYS A 91 -46.58 17.30 1.56
CA LYS A 91 -47.64 17.91 0.72
C LYS A 91 -48.40 19.01 1.48
N CYS A 92 -48.76 18.75 2.74
CA CYS A 92 -49.44 19.73 3.59
C CYS A 92 -48.52 20.92 3.91
N SER A 93 -47.23 20.69 4.11
CA SER A 93 -46.25 21.75 4.35
C SER A 93 -46.15 22.69 3.14
N TYR A 94 -46.06 22.15 1.92
CA TYR A 94 -45.99 22.95 0.68
C TYR A 94 -47.23 23.82 0.49
N ILE A 95 -48.42 23.23 0.67
CA ILE A 95 -49.69 23.95 0.56
C ILE A 95 -49.74 25.06 1.61
N ARG A 96 -49.34 24.77 2.85
CA ARG A 96 -49.34 25.77 3.94
C ARG A 96 -48.35 26.89 3.70
N THR A 97 -47.14 26.61 3.19
CA THR A 97 -46.17 27.65 2.83
C THR A 97 -46.68 28.54 1.70
N LEU A 98 -47.31 27.95 0.68
CA LEU A 98 -47.88 28.70 -0.43
C LEU A 98 -49.04 29.59 0.04
N LEU A 99 -49.93 29.05 0.89
CA LEU A 99 -51.06 29.79 1.44
C LEU A 99 -50.58 31.00 2.26
N VAL A 100 -49.61 30.81 3.16
CA VAL A 100 -49.04 31.92 3.96
C VAL A 100 -48.39 32.97 3.06
N PHE A 101 -47.65 32.56 2.02
CA PHE A 101 -47.07 33.50 1.06
C PHE A 101 -48.14 34.31 0.32
N VAL A 102 -49.18 33.66 -0.21
CA VAL A 102 -50.28 34.34 -0.91
C VAL A 102 -51.01 35.31 0.01
N LEU A 103 -51.23 34.94 1.29
CA LEU A 103 -51.82 35.86 2.27
C LEU A 103 -50.91 37.06 2.56
N CYS A 104 -49.62 36.84 2.79
CA CYS A 104 -48.66 37.92 3.04
C CYS A 104 -48.55 38.86 1.84
N TRP A 105 -48.44 38.32 0.63
CA TRP A 105 -48.31 39.11 -0.59
C TRP A 105 -49.62 39.84 -0.95
N GLY A 106 -50.76 39.16 -0.80
CA GLY A 106 -52.09 39.77 -0.94
C GLY A 106 -52.34 40.89 0.06
N PHE A 107 -51.88 40.75 1.30
CA PHE A 107 -51.94 41.80 2.31
C PHE A 107 -51.08 43.02 1.94
N LEU A 108 -49.87 42.80 1.41
CA LEU A 108 -49.02 43.89 0.91
C LEU A 108 -49.65 44.62 -0.28
N ILE A 109 -50.31 43.90 -1.19
CA ILE A 109 -51.06 44.46 -2.31
C ILE A 109 -52.23 45.30 -1.79
N PHE A 110 -52.98 44.80 -0.81
CA PHE A 110 -54.08 45.51 -0.18
C PHE A 110 -53.62 46.81 0.50
N ILE A 111 -52.54 46.76 1.29
CA ILE A 111 -51.95 47.97 1.90
C ILE A 111 -51.54 48.98 0.83
N SER A 112 -50.91 48.52 -0.25
CA SER A 112 -50.44 49.40 -1.33
C SER A 112 -51.61 50.06 -2.04
N ALA A 113 -52.69 49.32 -2.29
CA ALA A 113 -53.93 49.86 -2.86
C ALA A 113 -54.61 50.85 -1.90
N PHE A 114 -54.58 50.59 -0.59
CA PHE A 114 -55.12 51.50 0.44
C PHE A 114 -54.35 52.82 0.49
N ILE A 115 -53.01 52.78 0.38
CA ILE A 115 -52.16 53.99 0.32
C ILE A 115 -52.42 54.81 -0.96
N MET A 116 -52.82 54.14 -2.05
CA MET A 116 -53.06 54.75 -3.37
C MET A 116 -54.55 55.07 -3.63
N ASP A 117 -55.31 55.39 -2.59
CA ASP A 117 -56.74 55.76 -2.65
C ASP A 117 -57.62 54.74 -3.42
N GLY A 118 -57.32 53.44 -3.30
CA GLY A 118 -58.07 52.35 -3.93
C GLY A 118 -57.72 52.06 -5.40
N SER A 119 -56.70 52.72 -5.97
CA SER A 119 -56.25 52.47 -7.34
C SER A 119 -55.30 51.28 -7.46
N TYR A 120 -55.60 50.34 -8.35
CA TYR A 120 -54.73 49.21 -8.70
C TYR A 120 -53.76 49.52 -9.86
N ASN A 121 -53.71 50.76 -10.36
CA ASN A 121 -52.82 51.13 -11.46
C ASN A 121 -51.35 50.86 -11.15
N TYR A 122 -50.96 50.88 -9.88
CA TYR A 122 -49.59 50.57 -9.47
C TYR A 122 -49.18 49.14 -9.88
N VAL A 123 -50.09 48.16 -9.87
CA VAL A 123 -49.82 46.75 -10.23
C VAL A 123 -49.36 46.64 -11.68
N TYR A 124 -50.03 47.37 -12.58
CA TYR A 124 -49.62 47.46 -13.98
C TYR A 124 -48.31 48.24 -14.12
N ASN A 125 -48.16 49.36 -13.39
CA ASN A 125 -46.96 50.19 -13.45
C ASN A 125 -45.72 49.54 -12.81
N THR A 126 -45.87 48.52 -11.96
CA THR A 126 -44.75 47.79 -11.34
C THR A 126 -44.53 46.44 -12.01
N TYR A 127 -45.49 45.52 -11.94
CA TYR A 127 -45.34 44.17 -12.48
C TYR A 127 -45.59 44.14 -13.99
N GLY A 128 -46.58 44.88 -14.48
CA GLY A 128 -46.83 45.04 -15.91
C GLY A 128 -45.65 45.70 -16.62
N PHE A 129 -45.01 46.71 -16.01
CA PHE A 129 -43.79 47.34 -16.51
C PHE A 129 -42.61 46.35 -16.62
N ILE A 130 -42.38 45.54 -15.58
CA ILE A 130 -41.33 44.50 -15.61
C ILE A 130 -41.62 43.46 -16.71
N LEU A 131 -42.89 43.05 -16.88
CA LEU A 131 -43.25 42.01 -17.84
C LEU A 131 -43.25 42.51 -19.29
N SER A 132 -43.69 43.75 -19.53
CA SER A 132 -43.80 44.34 -20.88
C SER A 132 -42.53 45.02 -21.39
N VAL A 133 -41.55 45.27 -20.51
CA VAL A 133 -40.23 45.85 -20.80
C VAL A 133 -40.31 47.06 -21.74
N PRO A 134 -41.03 48.13 -21.36
CA PRO A 134 -41.20 49.30 -22.22
C PRO A 134 -39.98 50.23 -22.24
N ASP A 135 -39.15 50.23 -21.18
CA ASP A 135 -37.92 51.01 -21.12
C ASP A 135 -36.74 50.18 -21.62
N LEU A 136 -36.08 50.64 -22.67
CA LEU A 136 -34.93 49.99 -23.31
C LEU A 136 -33.64 50.80 -23.12
N LYS A 137 -33.58 51.65 -22.10
CA LYS A 137 -32.33 52.34 -21.75
C LYS A 137 -31.20 51.33 -21.49
N PRO A 138 -29.96 51.66 -21.88
CA PRO A 138 -28.83 50.78 -21.70
C PRO A 138 -28.64 50.39 -20.24
N ASN A 139 -28.54 49.09 -20.00
CA ASN A 139 -28.30 48.52 -18.68
C ASN A 139 -27.38 47.30 -18.80
N ILE A 140 -27.09 46.61 -17.69
CA ILE A 140 -26.20 45.43 -17.70
C ILE A 140 -26.89 44.15 -18.17
N GLY A 141 -28.21 44.20 -18.41
CA GLY A 141 -29.05 43.05 -18.76
C GLY A 141 -29.13 42.76 -20.24
N LEU A 142 -29.72 41.61 -20.56
CA LEU A 142 -29.80 41.09 -21.93
C LEU A 142 -30.94 41.71 -22.76
N PHE A 143 -31.93 42.34 -22.10
CA PHE A 143 -33.17 42.76 -22.75
C PHE A 143 -32.98 44.03 -23.60
N TRP A 144 -32.37 45.07 -23.07
CA TRP A 144 -32.39 46.40 -23.69
C TRP A 144 -31.92 46.40 -25.15
N TYR A 145 -30.77 45.78 -25.45
CA TYR A 145 -30.18 45.81 -26.79
C TYR A 145 -30.93 44.89 -27.78
N PHE A 146 -31.32 43.69 -27.34
CA PHE A 146 -32.07 42.75 -28.18
C PHE A 146 -33.43 43.33 -28.59
N PHE A 147 -34.15 43.95 -27.65
CA PHE A 147 -35.45 44.55 -27.93
C PHE A 147 -35.34 45.89 -28.67
N THR A 148 -34.19 46.58 -28.67
CA THR A 148 -33.97 47.76 -29.54
C THR A 148 -33.82 47.42 -31.01
N GLU A 149 -33.24 46.24 -31.34
CA GLU A 149 -33.02 45.84 -32.74
C GLU A 149 -34.22 45.08 -33.34
N MET A 150 -35.18 44.67 -32.52
CA MET A 150 -36.27 43.80 -32.96
C MET A 150 -37.45 44.56 -33.57
N PHE A 151 -38.05 43.98 -34.61
CA PHE A 151 -39.28 44.49 -35.21
C PHE A 151 -40.49 44.42 -34.25
N GLU A 152 -41.28 45.48 -34.21
CA GLU A 152 -42.45 45.61 -33.31
C GLU A 152 -43.44 44.45 -33.43
N HIS A 153 -43.66 43.93 -34.64
CA HIS A 153 -44.58 42.81 -34.90
C HIS A 153 -44.22 41.52 -34.14
N PHE A 154 -42.92 41.26 -33.92
CA PHE A 154 -42.45 40.07 -33.21
C PHE A 154 -42.21 40.32 -31.71
N ARG A 155 -42.34 41.58 -31.26
CA ARG A 155 -41.95 41.97 -29.90
C ARG A 155 -42.66 41.16 -28.82
N LEU A 156 -43.98 41.03 -28.92
CA LEU A 156 -44.78 40.30 -27.93
C LEU A 156 -44.35 38.83 -27.80
N LEU A 157 -44.06 38.16 -28.92
CA LEU A 157 -43.63 36.77 -28.93
C LEU A 157 -42.33 36.58 -28.13
N PHE A 158 -41.33 37.41 -28.39
CA PHE A 158 -40.03 37.31 -27.73
C PHE A 158 -40.06 37.81 -26.28
N VAL A 159 -40.88 38.82 -25.95
CA VAL A 159 -41.13 39.19 -24.55
C VAL A 159 -41.68 37.99 -23.78
N CYS A 160 -42.71 37.32 -24.31
CA CYS A 160 -43.27 36.11 -23.70
C CYS A 160 -42.21 35.01 -23.57
N ALA A 161 -41.42 34.76 -24.61
CA ALA A 161 -40.38 33.72 -24.60
C ALA A 161 -39.30 33.98 -23.52
N PHE A 162 -38.79 35.21 -23.42
CA PHE A 162 -37.78 35.59 -22.43
C PHE A 162 -38.34 35.51 -20.99
N GLN A 163 -39.59 35.95 -20.78
CA GLN A 163 -40.21 35.87 -19.45
C GLN A 163 -40.53 34.42 -19.04
N ILE A 164 -40.99 33.58 -19.97
CA ILE A 164 -41.19 32.13 -19.72
C ILE A 164 -39.87 31.45 -19.37
N ASN A 165 -38.79 31.80 -20.08
CA ASN A 165 -37.46 31.28 -19.79
C ASN A 165 -37.00 31.65 -18.36
N ALA A 166 -37.16 32.92 -17.99
CA ALA A 166 -36.78 33.42 -16.68
C ALA A 166 -37.63 32.86 -15.52
N LEU A 167 -38.94 32.66 -15.72
CA LEU A 167 -39.87 32.32 -14.64
C LEU A 167 -40.24 30.83 -14.52
N ALA A 168 -40.23 30.06 -15.61
CA ALA A 168 -40.78 28.70 -15.60
C ALA A 168 -39.77 27.63 -16.04
N LEU A 169 -39.00 27.89 -17.11
CA LEU A 169 -38.24 26.85 -17.82
C LEU A 169 -37.14 26.23 -16.94
N TYR A 170 -36.40 27.03 -16.18
CA TYR A 170 -35.33 26.52 -15.31
C TYR A 170 -35.81 25.98 -13.96
N VAL A 171 -36.90 26.54 -13.41
CA VAL A 171 -37.38 26.17 -12.06
C VAL A 171 -37.80 24.70 -11.99
N VAL A 172 -38.58 24.23 -12.98
CA VAL A 172 -39.12 22.86 -12.98
C VAL A 172 -38.02 21.79 -12.99
N PRO A 173 -37.09 21.74 -13.97
CA PRO A 173 -36.07 20.70 -14.04
C PRO A 173 -35.08 20.77 -12.88
N LEU A 174 -34.65 21.97 -12.45
CA LEU A 174 -33.74 22.13 -11.32
C LEU A 174 -34.38 21.65 -10.01
N THR A 175 -35.67 21.93 -9.81
CA THR A 175 -36.38 21.48 -8.61
C THR A 175 -36.51 19.96 -8.57
N LEU A 176 -36.83 19.31 -9.70
CA LEU A 176 -36.91 17.84 -9.78
C LEU A 176 -35.57 17.19 -9.43
N ARG A 177 -34.46 17.73 -9.97
CA ARG A 177 -33.11 17.18 -9.76
C ARG A 177 -32.57 17.46 -8.36
N PHE A 178 -32.70 18.68 -7.85
CA PHE A 178 -32.03 19.15 -6.63
C PHE A 178 -32.95 19.26 -5.40
N HIS A 179 -34.10 18.59 -5.39
CA HIS A 179 -35.04 18.61 -4.26
C HIS A 179 -34.44 18.19 -2.91
N LYS A 180 -33.36 17.39 -2.91
CA LYS A 180 -32.66 16.97 -1.68
C LYS A 180 -31.77 18.06 -1.09
N GLU A 181 -31.32 19.01 -1.91
CA GLU A 181 -30.42 20.10 -1.54
C GLU A 181 -31.09 21.47 -1.80
N PRO A 182 -32.10 21.86 -1.00
CA PRO A 182 -32.87 23.09 -1.24
C PRO A 182 -32.05 24.38 -1.15
N VAL A 183 -30.95 24.39 -0.39
CA VAL A 183 -30.05 25.55 -0.27
C VAL A 183 -29.29 25.77 -1.59
N LEU A 184 -28.78 24.70 -2.21
CA LEU A 184 -28.11 24.78 -3.51
C LEU A 184 -29.09 25.28 -4.57
N LEU A 185 -30.30 24.71 -4.58
CA LEU A 185 -31.39 25.13 -5.46
C LEU A 185 -31.71 26.62 -5.30
N ALA A 186 -31.80 27.12 -4.06
CA ALA A 186 -32.03 28.54 -3.79
C ALA A 186 -30.88 29.41 -4.34
N THR A 187 -29.62 29.06 -4.10
CA THR A 187 -28.47 29.83 -4.60
C THR A 187 -28.42 29.91 -6.12
N VAL A 188 -28.72 28.80 -6.81
CA VAL A 188 -28.74 28.73 -8.27
C VAL A 188 -29.92 29.53 -8.85
N LEU A 189 -31.10 29.45 -8.24
CA LEU A 189 -32.26 30.23 -8.69
C LEU A 189 -32.09 31.73 -8.47
N ILE A 190 -31.44 32.15 -7.39
CA ILE A 190 -31.05 33.56 -7.20
C ILE A 190 -30.16 33.98 -8.37
N ALA A 191 -29.07 33.25 -8.63
CA ALA A 191 -28.12 33.61 -9.68
C ALA A 191 -28.73 33.57 -11.10
N LEU A 192 -29.59 32.60 -11.42
CA LEU A 192 -30.31 32.59 -12.69
C LEU A 192 -31.31 33.75 -12.81
N SER A 193 -31.97 34.11 -11.71
CA SER A 193 -32.87 35.26 -11.70
C SER A 193 -32.13 36.59 -11.92
N THR A 194 -30.86 36.72 -11.48
CA THR A 194 -30.07 37.93 -11.75
C THR A 194 -29.64 38.04 -13.21
N ILE A 195 -29.36 36.92 -13.87
CA ILE A 195 -28.93 36.89 -15.28
C ILE A 195 -30.10 37.21 -16.24
N PHE A 196 -31.25 36.59 -16.02
CA PHE A 196 -32.39 36.64 -16.96
C PHE A 196 -33.50 37.62 -16.58
N ARG A 197 -33.32 38.42 -15.52
CA ARG A 197 -34.26 39.49 -15.15
C ARG A 197 -34.22 40.64 -16.17
N SER A 198 -35.37 41.26 -16.42
CA SER A 198 -35.50 42.35 -17.41
C SER A 198 -34.67 43.60 -17.09
N TYR A 199 -34.52 43.93 -15.79
CA TYR A 199 -33.76 45.08 -15.31
C TYR A 199 -32.82 44.67 -14.17
N PRO A 200 -31.67 44.03 -14.48
CA PRO A 200 -30.73 43.58 -13.47
C PRO A 200 -29.82 44.71 -12.99
N CYS A 201 -29.39 44.62 -11.73
CA CYS A 201 -28.46 45.56 -11.12
C CYS A 201 -27.17 44.87 -10.68
N VAL A 202 -26.05 45.60 -10.67
CA VAL A 202 -24.74 45.06 -10.26
C VAL A 202 -24.76 44.53 -8.82
N GLY A 203 -25.56 45.16 -7.94
CA GLY A 203 -25.75 44.72 -6.55
C GLY A 203 -26.43 43.35 -6.39
N ASP A 204 -27.20 42.90 -7.39
CA ASP A 204 -27.82 41.56 -7.38
C ASP A 204 -26.75 40.47 -7.58
N VAL A 205 -25.76 40.74 -8.44
CA VAL A 205 -24.60 39.86 -8.67
C VAL A 205 -23.75 39.74 -7.40
N GLY A 206 -23.58 40.86 -6.69
CA GLY A 206 -22.84 40.88 -5.42
C GLY A 206 -23.40 39.91 -4.37
N PHE A 207 -24.73 39.76 -4.30
CA PHE A 207 -25.41 38.94 -3.31
C PHE A 207 -25.17 37.44 -3.50
N TYR A 208 -25.41 36.90 -4.71
CA TYR A 208 -25.22 35.46 -4.92
C TYR A 208 -23.74 35.07 -4.92
N LEU A 209 -22.84 35.96 -5.38
CA LEU A 209 -21.40 35.72 -5.26
C LEU A 209 -20.99 35.58 -3.80
N ALA A 210 -21.56 36.38 -2.89
CA ALA A 210 -21.31 36.25 -1.46
C ALA A 210 -21.74 34.89 -0.86
N LEU A 211 -22.70 34.19 -1.50
CA LEU A 211 -23.15 32.86 -1.08
C LEU A 211 -22.25 31.72 -1.60
N LEU A 212 -21.37 31.96 -2.57
CA LEU A 212 -20.49 30.93 -3.13
C LEU A 212 -19.60 30.20 -2.10
N PRO A 213 -19.06 30.84 -1.05
CA PRO A 213 -18.25 30.16 -0.04
C PRO A 213 -19.00 29.07 0.75
N LEU A 214 -20.34 29.08 0.77
CA LEU A 214 -21.14 27.95 1.29
C LEU A 214 -20.78 26.63 0.57
N TRP A 215 -20.33 26.74 -0.67
CA TRP A 215 -19.95 25.64 -1.55
C TRP A 215 -18.44 25.54 -1.77
N LYS A 216 -17.60 26.08 -0.86
CA LYS A 216 -16.12 26.01 -0.93
C LYS A 216 -15.61 24.59 -1.19
N HIS A 217 -16.26 23.58 -0.62
CA HIS A 217 -15.90 22.16 -0.83
C HIS A 217 -16.10 21.67 -2.28
N LEU A 218 -16.92 22.34 -3.09
CA LEU A 218 -17.13 22.05 -4.51
C LEU A 218 -16.05 22.67 -5.41
N PHE A 219 -15.30 23.67 -4.92
CA PHE A 219 -14.32 24.40 -5.75
C PHE A 219 -13.17 23.52 -6.26
N SER A 220 -12.91 22.39 -5.60
CA SER A 220 -11.94 21.40 -6.08
C SER A 220 -12.42 20.65 -7.32
N PHE A 221 -13.73 20.58 -7.57
CA PHE A 221 -14.33 19.87 -8.70
C PHE A 221 -14.70 20.80 -9.87
N MET A 222 -14.61 22.12 -9.66
CA MET A 222 -14.86 23.13 -10.70
C MET A 222 -13.70 23.19 -11.69
N GLN A 223 -14.02 23.13 -12.99
CA GLN A 223 -13.02 23.05 -14.07
C GLN A 223 -12.64 24.44 -14.62
N GLN A 224 -13.57 25.38 -14.68
CA GLN A 224 -13.43 26.63 -15.44
C GLN A 224 -13.13 27.86 -14.57
N LYS A 225 -12.81 27.66 -13.29
CA LYS A 225 -12.60 28.74 -12.29
C LYS A 225 -11.65 29.86 -12.74
N PHE A 226 -10.56 29.51 -13.43
CA PHE A 226 -9.59 30.49 -13.93
C PHE A 226 -10.18 31.35 -15.05
N ILE A 227 -10.77 30.70 -16.06
CA ILE A 227 -11.39 31.37 -17.22
C ILE A 227 -12.52 32.29 -16.76
N VAL A 228 -13.39 31.77 -15.90
CA VAL A 228 -14.52 32.53 -15.33
C VAL A 228 -14.02 33.71 -14.49
N GLY A 229 -13.02 33.51 -13.64
CA GLY A 229 -12.42 34.57 -12.83
C GLY A 229 -11.81 35.69 -13.68
N CYS A 230 -11.02 35.33 -14.70
CA CYS A 230 -10.47 36.30 -15.66
C CYS A 230 -11.57 37.05 -16.42
N ALA A 231 -12.62 36.36 -16.86
CA ALA A 231 -13.75 36.98 -17.55
C ALA A 231 -14.47 38.01 -16.68
N PHE A 232 -14.72 37.70 -15.39
CA PHE A 232 -15.29 38.67 -14.44
C PHE A 232 -14.41 39.91 -14.26
N ILE A 233 -13.09 39.74 -14.11
CA ILE A 233 -12.15 40.86 -13.95
C ILE A 233 -12.14 41.73 -15.20
N ILE A 234 -11.99 41.12 -16.38
CA ILE A 234 -11.91 41.83 -17.66
C ILE A 234 -13.21 42.59 -17.93
N THR A 235 -14.35 41.94 -17.79
CA THR A 235 -15.66 42.58 -18.05
C THR A 235 -15.98 43.69 -17.06
N SER A 236 -15.54 43.57 -15.80
CA SER A 236 -15.72 44.63 -14.79
C SER A 236 -14.85 45.86 -15.05
N ALA A 237 -13.64 45.66 -15.60
CA ALA A 237 -12.77 46.76 -16.00
C ALA A 237 -13.22 47.41 -17.32
N LEU A 238 -13.61 46.59 -18.30
CA LEU A 238 -14.03 47.07 -19.62
C LEU A 238 -15.42 47.71 -19.61
N GLY A 239 -16.37 47.25 -18.78
CA GLY A 239 -17.75 47.74 -18.78
C GLY A 239 -17.86 49.26 -18.63
N PRO A 240 -17.33 49.86 -17.55
CA PRO A 240 -17.36 51.31 -17.35
C PRO A 240 -16.57 52.09 -18.42
N THR A 241 -15.46 51.54 -18.90
CA THR A 241 -14.62 52.21 -19.89
C THR A 241 -15.30 52.29 -21.25
N VAL A 242 -15.83 51.17 -21.76
CA VAL A 242 -16.56 51.18 -23.05
C VAL A 242 -17.88 51.93 -22.95
N TRP A 243 -18.54 51.93 -21.79
CA TRP A 243 -19.72 52.75 -21.55
C TRP A 243 -19.40 54.25 -21.63
N HIS A 244 -18.32 54.69 -20.99
CA HIS A 244 -17.88 56.08 -21.05
C HIS A 244 -17.45 56.49 -22.46
N LEU A 245 -16.71 55.62 -23.16
CA LEU A 245 -16.28 55.85 -24.54
C LEU A 245 -17.47 56.00 -25.50
N TRP A 246 -18.56 55.27 -25.24
CA TRP A 246 -19.79 55.36 -26.02
C TRP A 246 -20.61 56.60 -25.66
N ILE A 247 -20.95 56.79 -24.38
CA ILE A 247 -21.90 57.84 -23.95
C ILE A 247 -21.27 59.23 -23.94
N TYR A 248 -20.04 59.36 -23.44
CA TYR A 248 -19.41 60.68 -23.25
C TYR A 248 -18.38 61.01 -24.33
N SER A 249 -17.53 60.05 -24.71
CA SER A 249 -16.44 60.32 -25.66
C SER A 249 -16.86 60.18 -27.13
N GLY A 250 -17.99 59.51 -27.42
CA GLY A 250 -18.48 59.28 -28.78
C GLY A 250 -17.55 58.44 -29.68
N SER A 251 -16.55 57.76 -29.12
CA SER A 251 -15.51 57.04 -29.84
C SER A 251 -15.76 55.52 -29.93
N ALA A 252 -16.83 55.02 -29.32
CA ALA A 252 -17.27 53.63 -29.39
C ALA A 252 -18.79 53.54 -29.65
N ASN A 253 -19.25 52.47 -30.30
CA ASN A 253 -20.68 52.20 -30.53
C ASN A 253 -21.30 51.34 -29.39
N ALA A 254 -22.62 51.39 -29.25
CA ALA A 254 -23.45 50.61 -28.33
C ALA A 254 -23.11 49.10 -28.33
N ASN A 255 -22.76 48.56 -29.49
CA ASN A 255 -22.42 47.15 -29.69
C ASN A 255 -21.23 46.72 -28.83
N PHE A 256 -20.24 47.59 -28.59
CA PHE A 256 -19.09 47.28 -27.74
C PHE A 256 -19.51 47.15 -26.27
N PHE A 257 -20.37 48.06 -25.78
CA PHE A 257 -20.91 47.97 -24.42
C PHE A 257 -21.80 46.73 -24.28
N PHE A 258 -22.68 46.47 -25.24
CA PHE A 258 -23.51 45.27 -25.22
C PHE A 258 -22.66 43.99 -25.26
N GLY A 259 -21.62 43.94 -26.09
CA GLY A 259 -20.68 42.81 -26.14
C GLY A 259 -20.01 42.50 -24.80
N VAL A 260 -19.61 43.54 -24.05
CA VAL A 260 -19.07 43.37 -22.69
C VAL A 260 -20.15 42.89 -21.71
N THR A 261 -21.38 43.41 -21.77
CA THR A 261 -22.48 42.94 -20.92
C THR A 261 -22.90 41.49 -21.23
N LEU A 262 -22.84 41.08 -22.49
CA LEU A 262 -23.09 39.71 -22.92
C LEU A 262 -21.97 38.78 -22.42
N SER A 263 -20.71 39.20 -22.54
CA SER A 263 -19.57 38.45 -21.97
C SER A 263 -19.68 38.31 -20.44
N PHE A 264 -20.13 39.36 -19.75
CA PHE A 264 -20.39 39.34 -18.31
C PHE A 264 -21.51 38.36 -17.94
N ALA A 265 -22.62 38.33 -18.69
CA ALA A 265 -23.69 37.36 -18.50
C ALA A 265 -23.20 35.91 -18.76
N THR A 266 -22.41 35.71 -19.83
CA THR A 266 -21.82 34.40 -20.15
C THR A 266 -20.88 33.91 -19.04
N ALA A 267 -20.08 34.80 -18.43
CA ALA A 267 -19.24 34.46 -17.28
C ALA A 267 -20.07 34.00 -16.07
N GLN A 268 -21.20 34.65 -15.80
CA GLN A 268 -22.12 34.23 -14.74
C GLN A 268 -22.76 32.87 -15.04
N ILE A 269 -23.15 32.60 -16.30
CA ILE A 269 -23.69 31.31 -16.71
C ILE A 269 -22.66 30.20 -16.51
N PHE A 270 -21.42 30.40 -16.99
CA PHE A 270 -20.35 29.41 -16.81
C PHE A 270 -20.06 29.12 -15.34
N LEU A 271 -20.07 30.16 -14.48
CA LEU A 271 -19.91 29.98 -13.04
C LEU A 271 -20.98 29.05 -12.44
N ILE A 272 -22.25 29.27 -12.78
CA ILE A 272 -23.38 28.48 -12.27
C ILE A 272 -23.33 27.05 -12.82
N THR A 273 -23.07 26.89 -14.12
CA THR A 273 -23.00 25.56 -14.73
C THR A 273 -21.84 24.74 -14.17
N ASP A 274 -20.68 25.35 -13.94
CA ASP A 274 -19.51 24.69 -13.36
C ASP A 274 -19.77 24.30 -11.89
N LEU A 275 -20.47 25.15 -11.12
CA LEU A 275 -20.92 24.81 -9.77
C LEU A 275 -21.87 23.60 -9.74
N LEU A 276 -22.85 23.55 -10.65
CA LEU A 276 -23.79 22.44 -10.76
C LEU A 276 -23.10 21.14 -11.21
N PHE A 277 -22.19 21.23 -12.17
CA PHE A 277 -21.42 20.08 -12.65
C PHE A 277 -20.48 19.55 -11.56
N ALA A 278 -19.81 20.44 -10.83
CA ALA A 278 -18.97 20.10 -9.68
C ALA A 278 -19.75 19.35 -8.59
N TYR A 279 -20.99 19.78 -8.30
CA TYR A 279 -21.88 19.08 -7.38
C TYR A 279 -22.20 17.66 -7.86
N ILE A 280 -22.60 17.50 -9.12
CA ILE A 280 -22.95 16.19 -9.70
C ILE A 280 -21.72 15.26 -9.70
N LYS A 281 -20.55 15.79 -10.07
CA LYS A 281 -19.28 15.06 -10.08
C LYS A 281 -18.94 14.56 -8.68
N ARG A 282 -19.03 15.42 -7.65
CA ARG A 282 -18.84 15.02 -6.26
C ARG A 282 -19.80 13.92 -5.82
N GLU A 283 -21.10 14.05 -6.14
CA GLU A 283 -22.10 13.04 -5.78
C GLU A 283 -21.78 11.69 -6.44
N PHE A 284 -21.38 11.71 -7.72
CA PHE A 284 -20.97 10.52 -8.45
C PHE A 284 -19.75 9.87 -7.80
N THR A 285 -18.70 10.65 -7.50
CA THR A 285 -17.47 10.18 -6.85
C THR A 285 -17.71 9.63 -5.45
N LEU A 286 -18.62 10.21 -4.67
CA LEU A 286 -18.98 9.68 -3.34
C LEU A 286 -19.71 8.33 -3.41
N LYS A 287 -20.45 8.07 -4.49
CA LYS A 287 -21.23 6.82 -4.67
C LYS A 287 -20.42 5.71 -5.34
N HIS A 288 -19.55 6.04 -6.28
CA HIS A 288 -18.81 5.08 -7.10
C HIS A 288 -17.31 5.02 -6.77
N GLY A 289 -16.83 5.88 -5.86
CA GLY A 289 -15.40 6.09 -5.64
C GLY A 289 -14.80 7.04 -6.69
N SER A 290 -13.63 7.59 -6.39
CA SER A 290 -12.76 8.15 -7.44
C SER A 290 -11.96 7.01 -8.05
N ASN A 291 -11.95 6.89 -9.37
CA ASN A 291 -10.87 6.18 -10.04
C ASN A 291 -9.59 6.94 -9.68
N GLU A 292 -8.85 6.44 -8.70
CA GLU A 292 -7.56 7.01 -8.37
C GLU A 292 -6.61 6.66 -9.51
N VAL A 293 -6.27 7.67 -10.31
CA VAL A 293 -5.30 7.54 -11.39
C VAL A 293 -3.91 7.33 -10.78
N VAL A 294 -3.14 6.40 -11.33
CA VAL A 294 -1.72 6.24 -11.03
C VAL A 294 -0.99 7.46 -11.61
N LEU A 295 -0.48 8.31 -10.72
CA LEU A 295 0.25 9.51 -11.11
C LEU A 295 1.75 9.22 -11.20
N SER A 296 2.44 9.97 -12.06
CA SER A 296 3.91 9.94 -12.18
C SER A 296 4.64 10.55 -10.98
N ARG A 297 3.94 11.20 -10.05
CA ARG A 297 4.54 11.73 -8.81
C ARG A 297 4.64 10.65 -7.74
N VAL A 298 5.69 10.70 -6.92
CA VAL A 298 5.80 9.85 -5.74
C VAL A 298 4.64 10.14 -4.78
N PRO A 299 3.88 9.12 -4.34
CA PRO A 299 2.80 9.27 -3.37
C PRO A 299 3.27 9.92 -2.07
N THR A 300 2.38 10.67 -1.43
CA THR A 300 2.70 11.47 -0.24
C THR A 300 3.25 10.64 0.92
N HIS A 301 2.78 9.41 1.09
CA HIS A 301 3.25 8.52 2.15
C HIS A 301 4.60 7.87 1.87
N LEU A 302 5.13 7.98 0.64
CA LEU A 302 6.45 7.46 0.25
C LEU A 302 7.51 8.57 0.13
N LEU A 303 7.15 9.84 0.32
CA LEU A 303 8.07 10.97 0.20
C LEU A 303 9.29 10.84 1.13
N ASP A 304 9.08 10.39 2.37
CA ASP A 304 10.15 10.19 3.36
C ASP A 304 11.23 9.20 2.89
N CYS A 305 10.91 8.30 1.94
CA CYS A 305 11.87 7.34 1.40
C CYS A 305 12.86 7.95 0.41
N TYR A 306 12.60 9.17 -0.05
CA TYR A 306 13.39 9.86 -1.08
C TYR A 306 13.93 11.20 -0.60
N GLN A 307 13.30 11.83 0.39
CA GLN A 307 13.76 13.07 0.99
C GLN A 307 15.13 12.89 1.67
N GLY A 308 16.08 13.77 1.38
CA GLY A 308 17.43 13.76 1.92
C GLY A 308 18.23 12.50 1.59
N GLY A 309 17.86 11.77 0.52
CA GLY A 309 18.43 10.47 0.17
C GLY A 309 17.79 9.27 0.88
N GLY A 310 16.76 9.49 1.71
CA GLY A 310 16.02 8.45 2.43
C GLY A 310 16.75 7.87 3.65
N PRO A 311 16.07 7.03 4.45
CA PRO A 311 16.69 6.37 5.60
C PRO A 311 17.69 5.29 5.16
N ILE A 312 18.71 5.05 5.99
CA ILE A 312 19.69 3.96 5.78
C ILE A 312 18.96 2.61 5.90
N LEU A 313 19.00 1.81 4.82
CA LEU A 313 18.36 0.50 4.75
C LEU A 313 19.38 -0.60 5.11
N GLY A 314 19.54 -0.89 6.41
CA GLY A 314 20.49 -1.87 6.90
C GLY A 314 20.10 -3.34 6.68
N ALA A 315 18.81 -3.64 6.51
CA ALA A 315 18.31 -5.00 6.35
C ALA A 315 18.69 -5.62 4.98
N PRO A 316 19.06 -6.90 4.94
CA PRO A 316 19.36 -7.58 3.68
C PRO A 316 18.08 -7.84 2.85
N ARG A 317 18.20 -7.76 1.52
CA ARG A 317 17.17 -8.05 0.53
C ARG A 317 17.03 -9.56 0.31
N ARG A 318 16.51 -10.25 1.31
CA ARG A 318 16.26 -11.70 1.29
C ARG A 318 14.78 -12.03 1.44
N LEU A 319 14.45 -13.27 1.11
CA LEU A 319 13.11 -13.81 1.23
C LEU A 319 12.56 -13.80 2.66
N ASP A 320 13.35 -14.18 3.66
CA ASP A 320 12.95 -14.22 5.07
C ASP A 320 12.58 -12.83 5.62
N VAL A 321 13.38 -11.82 5.29
CA VAL A 321 13.11 -10.42 5.65
C VAL A 321 11.83 -9.92 4.97
N PHE A 322 11.66 -10.20 3.68
CA PHE A 322 10.45 -9.85 2.93
C PHE A 322 9.19 -10.51 3.54
N LEU A 323 9.25 -11.81 3.84
CA LEU A 323 8.15 -12.54 4.47
C LEU A 323 7.84 -12.05 5.88
N SER A 324 8.84 -11.64 6.66
CA SER A 324 8.66 -11.05 7.98
C SER A 324 7.83 -9.76 7.92
N LEU A 325 8.16 -8.87 6.96
CA LEU A 325 7.40 -7.63 6.72
C LEU A 325 5.97 -7.90 6.23
N LEU A 326 5.78 -8.86 5.33
CA LEU A 326 4.44 -9.26 4.87
C LEU A 326 3.57 -9.79 6.01
N ARG A 327 4.13 -10.65 6.88
CA ARG A 327 3.40 -11.19 8.04
C ARG A 327 2.97 -10.08 9.02
N LYS A 328 3.81 -9.06 9.20
CA LYS A 328 3.48 -7.88 10.03
C LYS A 328 2.25 -7.13 9.45
N LEU A 329 2.20 -6.95 8.13
CA LEU A 329 1.04 -6.35 7.45
C LEU A 329 -0.21 -7.24 7.52
N GLU A 330 -0.08 -8.54 7.32
CA GLU A 330 -1.18 -9.52 7.40
C GLU A 330 -1.85 -9.56 8.79
N LEU A 331 -1.04 -9.52 9.86
CA LEU A 331 -1.55 -9.56 11.23
C LEU A 331 -2.34 -8.30 11.60
N ASN A 332 -1.92 -7.14 11.09
CA ASN A 332 -2.54 -5.85 11.42
C ASN A 332 -3.76 -5.53 10.55
N SER A 333 -3.74 -5.88 9.26
CA SER A 333 -4.77 -5.47 8.29
C SER A 333 -6.05 -6.32 8.32
N ARG A 334 -5.98 -7.58 8.77
CA ARG A 334 -7.09 -8.57 8.74
C ARG A 334 -7.74 -8.74 7.35
N LEU A 335 -7.07 -8.32 6.28
CA LEU A 335 -7.54 -8.45 4.91
C LEU A 335 -7.40 -9.90 4.41
N ASP A 336 -8.31 -10.33 3.55
CA ASP A 336 -8.15 -11.58 2.80
C ASP A 336 -7.03 -11.43 1.77
N MET A 337 -6.39 -12.54 1.39
CA MET A 337 -5.21 -12.56 0.52
C MET A 337 -5.42 -11.77 -0.77
N ARG A 338 -6.61 -11.89 -1.39
CA ARG A 338 -6.96 -11.17 -2.63
C ARG A 338 -6.91 -9.65 -2.47
N LEU A 339 -7.57 -9.14 -1.43
CA LEU A 339 -7.61 -7.70 -1.14
C LEU A 339 -6.25 -7.20 -0.66
N LEU A 340 -5.53 -8.01 0.12
CA LEU A 340 -4.19 -7.67 0.59
C LEU A 340 -3.20 -7.56 -0.56
N SER A 341 -3.18 -8.52 -1.50
CA SER A 341 -2.21 -8.51 -2.60
C SER A 341 -2.40 -7.31 -3.52
N SER A 342 -3.64 -6.94 -3.83
CA SER A 342 -3.92 -5.78 -4.69
C SER A 342 -3.67 -4.46 -3.96
N ALA A 343 -4.11 -4.33 -2.69
CA ALA A 343 -3.82 -3.14 -1.88
C ALA A 343 -2.31 -2.96 -1.61
N LEU A 344 -1.54 -4.05 -1.46
CA LEU A 344 -0.10 -4.00 -1.28
C LEU A 344 0.61 -3.40 -2.51
N LEU A 345 0.22 -3.85 -3.70
CA LEU A 345 0.76 -3.31 -4.96
C LEU A 345 0.36 -1.84 -5.16
N ARG A 346 -0.87 -1.47 -4.76
CA ARG A 346 -1.36 -0.11 -4.89
C ARG A 346 -0.66 0.87 -3.93
N SER A 347 -0.41 0.45 -2.69
CA SER A 347 0.16 1.29 -1.64
C SER A 347 1.68 1.38 -1.69
N LEU A 348 2.39 0.28 -1.97
CA LEU A 348 3.84 0.18 -1.78
C LEU A 348 4.63 -0.08 -3.05
N ARG A 349 4.03 -0.46 -4.18
CA ARG A 349 4.75 -0.64 -5.45
C ARG A 349 4.56 0.60 -6.32
N LEU A 350 5.65 1.19 -6.80
CA LEU A 350 5.63 2.20 -7.85
C LEU A 350 6.85 2.03 -8.74
N ASP A 351 6.64 1.45 -9.91
CA ASP A 351 7.73 1.11 -10.82
C ASP A 351 8.21 2.33 -11.62
N GLY A 352 9.46 2.28 -12.07
CA GLY A 352 10.07 3.28 -12.93
C GLY A 352 10.40 4.64 -12.28
N ILE A 353 10.63 4.70 -10.97
CA ILE A 353 11.07 5.93 -10.29
C ILE A 353 12.51 6.27 -10.72
N GLU A 354 12.69 7.45 -11.30
CA GLU A 354 13.99 7.99 -11.68
C GLU A 354 14.27 9.31 -10.96
N GLN A 355 15.56 9.59 -10.76
CA GLN A 355 16.01 10.90 -10.37
C GLN A 355 16.15 11.79 -11.61
N SER A 356 15.59 13.00 -11.56
CA SER A 356 15.74 14.03 -12.58
C SER A 356 17.21 14.45 -12.73
N ALA A 357 17.63 14.72 -13.96
CA ALA A 357 19.04 14.92 -14.30
C ALA A 357 19.64 16.24 -13.79
N ASN A 358 18.85 17.32 -13.72
CA ASN A 358 19.35 18.70 -13.54
C ASN A 358 18.77 19.44 -12.31
N SER A 359 18.15 18.73 -11.39
CA SER A 359 17.38 19.35 -10.32
C SER A 359 17.95 19.06 -8.93
N VAL A 360 18.21 20.13 -8.18
CA VAL A 360 18.70 20.06 -6.79
C VAL A 360 17.51 19.94 -5.85
N GLU A 361 17.62 19.05 -4.88
CA GLU A 361 16.61 18.88 -3.84
C GLU A 361 16.51 20.15 -2.96
N THR A 362 15.29 20.58 -2.68
CA THR A 362 14.99 21.66 -1.73
C THR A 362 13.77 21.27 -0.90
N ASP A 363 13.50 21.98 0.20
CA ASP A 363 12.33 21.72 1.07
C ASP A 363 10.98 21.73 0.32
N LEU A 364 10.92 22.36 -0.86
CA LEU A 364 9.72 22.45 -1.71
C LEU A 364 9.76 21.53 -2.95
N TYR A 365 10.90 20.91 -3.26
CA TYR A 365 11.10 20.16 -4.51
C TYR A 365 11.89 18.87 -4.30
N LEU A 366 11.26 17.75 -4.66
CA LEU A 366 11.87 16.43 -4.67
C LEU A 366 12.27 16.05 -6.11
N PRO A 367 13.54 15.72 -6.40
CA PRO A 367 14.03 15.42 -7.75
C PRO A 367 13.70 13.99 -8.22
N TYR A 368 12.58 13.41 -7.77
CA TYR A 368 12.19 12.03 -8.08
C TYR A 368 10.79 11.98 -8.68
N GLY A 369 10.63 11.19 -9.75
CA GLY A 369 9.34 10.93 -10.39
C GLY A 369 9.35 9.60 -11.14
N ALA A 370 8.18 8.98 -11.29
CA ALA A 370 8.00 7.78 -12.06
C ALA A 370 7.89 8.15 -13.55
N SER A 371 8.98 7.92 -14.28
CA SER A 371 9.11 8.27 -15.70
C SER A 371 9.93 7.26 -16.51
N ALA A 372 10.50 6.22 -15.88
CA ALA A 372 11.19 5.17 -16.62
C ALA A 372 10.20 4.31 -17.42
N PHE A 373 10.72 3.49 -18.33
CA PHE A 373 9.91 2.60 -19.16
C PHE A 373 9.01 1.65 -18.35
N GLN A 374 9.47 1.19 -17.17
CA GLN A 374 8.69 0.29 -16.31
C GLN A 374 7.38 0.93 -15.81
N PHE A 375 7.34 2.27 -15.69
CA PHE A 375 6.17 2.99 -15.19
C PHE A 375 4.96 2.82 -16.13
N HIS A 376 5.17 2.85 -17.44
CA HIS A 376 4.07 2.78 -18.42
C HIS A 376 3.36 1.43 -18.38
N ARG A 377 4.12 0.33 -18.26
CA ARG A 377 3.54 -1.00 -18.04
C ARG A 377 2.83 -1.09 -16.69
N TYR A 378 3.47 -0.64 -15.61
CA TYR A 378 2.88 -0.66 -14.28
C TYR A 378 1.55 0.11 -14.23
N LYS A 379 1.48 1.29 -14.87
CA LYS A 379 0.27 2.10 -14.99
C LYS A 379 -0.87 1.31 -15.68
N LEU A 380 -0.59 0.73 -16.85
CA LEU A 380 -1.58 -0.10 -17.55
C LEU A 380 -2.03 -1.31 -16.72
N LEU A 381 -1.09 -1.99 -16.07
CA LEU A 381 -1.37 -3.13 -15.20
C LEU A 381 -2.32 -2.74 -14.06
N MET A 382 -2.02 -1.67 -13.32
CA MET A 382 -2.77 -1.28 -12.12
C MET A 382 -4.11 -0.59 -12.42
N GLU A 383 -4.24 0.12 -13.54
CA GLU A 383 -5.48 0.84 -13.86
C GLU A 383 -6.47 -0.01 -14.66
N ILE A 384 -6.00 -0.93 -15.50
CA ILE A 384 -6.85 -1.73 -16.40
C ILE A 384 -6.98 -3.18 -15.91
N PHE A 385 -5.84 -3.82 -15.61
CA PHE A 385 -5.80 -5.27 -15.37
C PHE A 385 -5.89 -5.67 -13.89
N LEU A 386 -5.62 -4.75 -12.96
CA LEU A 386 -5.68 -4.93 -11.50
C LEU A 386 -6.24 -3.68 -10.79
N PRO A 387 -7.44 -3.19 -11.17
CA PRO A 387 -8.04 -2.02 -10.54
C PRO A 387 -8.31 -2.30 -9.06
N SER A 388 -7.65 -1.54 -8.18
CA SER A 388 -7.70 -1.76 -6.73
C SER A 388 -7.72 -0.47 -5.94
N GLN A 389 -8.35 -0.52 -4.76
CA GLN A 389 -8.38 0.58 -3.81
C GLN A 389 -7.20 0.47 -2.85
N ASP A 390 -6.66 1.62 -2.43
CA ASP A 390 -5.69 1.65 -1.34
C ASP A 390 -6.41 1.45 -0.01
N LEU A 391 -6.40 0.20 0.48
CA LEU A 391 -7.04 -0.22 1.73
C LEU A 391 -6.04 -0.37 2.89
N LEU A 392 -4.75 -0.08 2.67
CA LEU A 392 -3.68 -0.32 3.64
C LEU A 392 -3.20 0.98 4.30
N ASN A 393 -3.39 1.09 5.61
CA ASN A 393 -2.76 2.14 6.41
C ASN A 393 -1.29 1.78 6.72
N VAL A 394 -0.40 2.00 5.75
CA VAL A 394 1.02 1.63 5.86
C VAL A 394 1.73 2.40 6.99
N ASN A 395 1.43 3.69 7.17
CA ASN A 395 2.10 4.55 8.16
C ASN A 395 1.78 4.17 9.62
N GLU A 396 0.67 3.50 9.89
CA GLU A 396 0.31 3.04 11.25
C GLU A 396 0.94 1.68 11.58
N THR A 397 1.31 0.90 10.56
CA THR A 397 1.71 -0.50 10.72
C THR A 397 3.21 -0.73 10.59
N LEU A 398 3.89 0.01 9.72
CA LEU A 398 5.33 -0.08 9.47
C LEU A 398 6.04 1.20 9.87
N SER A 399 7.24 1.06 10.44
CA SER A 399 8.14 2.20 10.63
C SER A 399 8.61 2.75 9.28
N THR A 400 9.13 3.98 9.24
CA THR A 400 9.63 4.60 8.00
C THR A 400 10.70 3.72 7.32
N VAL A 401 11.62 3.14 8.09
CA VAL A 401 12.68 2.27 7.54
C VAL A 401 12.10 0.98 6.94
N GLU A 402 11.17 0.33 7.64
CA GLU A 402 10.49 -0.88 7.16
C GLU A 402 9.65 -0.61 5.90
N LYS A 403 8.90 0.50 5.89
CA LYS A 403 8.11 0.98 4.75
C LYS A 403 9.00 1.18 3.52
N CYS A 404 10.10 1.91 3.67
CA CYS A 404 11.03 2.15 2.57
C CYS A 404 11.76 0.87 2.12
N THR A 405 12.10 -0.02 3.05
CA THR A 405 12.69 -1.33 2.73
C THR A 405 11.72 -2.16 1.88
N LEU A 406 10.46 -2.27 2.29
CA LEU A 406 9.45 -3.03 1.56
C LEU A 406 9.14 -2.41 0.19
N HIS A 407 9.02 -1.08 0.13
CA HIS A 407 8.84 -0.34 -1.12
C HIS A 407 9.97 -0.60 -2.12
N LYS A 408 11.24 -0.58 -1.65
CA LYS A 408 12.43 -0.85 -2.47
C LYS A 408 12.61 -2.33 -2.83
N MET A 409 11.99 -3.26 -2.09
CA MET A 409 11.92 -4.68 -2.46
C MET A 409 10.81 -4.94 -3.50
N LEU A 410 9.70 -4.19 -3.47
CA LEU A 410 8.54 -4.40 -4.36
C LEU A 410 8.60 -3.65 -5.69
N SER A 411 9.20 -2.46 -5.72
CA SER A 411 9.14 -1.57 -6.88
C SER A 411 10.28 -1.81 -7.86
N SER A 412 9.95 -2.17 -9.10
CA SER A 412 10.93 -2.41 -10.17
C SER A 412 11.45 -1.08 -10.70
N THR A 413 12.69 -0.73 -10.34
CA THR A 413 13.34 0.51 -10.78
C THR A 413 14.83 0.28 -11.01
N VAL A 414 15.41 0.92 -12.02
CA VAL A 414 16.86 0.86 -12.28
C VAL A 414 17.48 2.24 -12.13
N GLN A 415 18.44 2.35 -11.20
CA GLN A 415 19.20 3.57 -10.96
C GLN A 415 20.33 3.68 -11.99
N ARG A 416 20.05 4.41 -13.08
CA ARG A 416 20.94 4.53 -14.24
C ARG A 416 22.13 5.48 -14.06
N TRP A 417 22.07 6.41 -13.10
CA TRP A 417 23.04 7.50 -12.97
C TRP A 417 24.25 7.13 -12.13
N GLU A 418 25.40 7.70 -12.45
CA GLU A 418 26.64 7.52 -11.69
C GLU A 418 26.52 8.07 -10.25
N ARG A 419 27.07 7.30 -9.29
CA ARG A 419 27.04 7.59 -7.85
C ARG A 419 28.36 8.11 -7.26
N GLY A 420 29.45 8.05 -8.02
CA GLY A 420 30.79 8.50 -7.58
C GLY A 420 31.62 7.47 -6.79
N ASP A 421 31.02 6.34 -6.38
CA ASP A 421 31.68 5.22 -5.68
C ASP A 421 32.15 4.10 -6.63
N GLU A 422 31.86 4.24 -7.93
CA GLU A 422 31.97 3.16 -8.92
C GLU A 422 33.39 2.68 -9.19
N ASN A 423 34.42 3.47 -8.84
CA ASN A 423 35.81 3.06 -8.98
C ASN A 423 36.21 1.94 -8.02
N VAL A 424 35.48 1.76 -6.92
CA VAL A 424 35.71 0.71 -5.92
C VAL A 424 34.73 -0.45 -6.13
N VAL A 425 33.49 -0.13 -6.50
CA VAL A 425 32.37 -1.06 -6.50
C VAL A 425 32.17 -1.77 -7.85
N CYS A 426 32.37 -1.07 -8.97
CA CYS A 426 32.17 -1.65 -10.30
C CYS A 426 33.46 -2.28 -10.83
N PRO A 427 33.38 -3.41 -11.58
CA PRO A 427 34.56 -4.03 -12.19
C PRO A 427 35.17 -3.13 -13.27
N LEU A 428 36.50 -2.99 -13.25
CA LEU A 428 37.29 -2.16 -14.19
C LEU A 428 37.29 -2.68 -15.64
N SER A 429 36.70 -3.84 -15.90
CA SER A 429 36.68 -4.50 -17.22
C SER A 429 35.67 -3.90 -18.21
N ALA A 430 34.79 -2.99 -17.78
CA ALA A 430 33.97 -2.21 -18.71
C ALA A 430 34.88 -1.22 -19.45
N GLU A 431 35.12 -1.49 -20.73
CA GLU A 431 36.10 -0.82 -21.59
C GLU A 431 36.13 0.71 -21.43
N ARG A 432 37.35 1.25 -21.48
CA ARG A 432 37.70 2.68 -21.50
C ARG A 432 36.69 3.51 -22.31
N ARG A 433 35.78 4.23 -21.64
CA ARG A 433 35.02 5.30 -22.31
C ARG A 433 35.96 6.47 -22.57
N HIS A 434 36.01 6.91 -23.83
CA HIS A 434 36.54 8.21 -24.21
C HIS A 434 35.73 9.30 -23.50
N MET A 435 36.46 10.22 -22.88
CA MET A 435 35.96 11.34 -22.10
C MET A 435 35.40 12.41 -23.06
N GLU A 436 34.22 12.20 -23.62
CA GLU A 436 33.49 13.27 -24.30
C GLU A 436 32.70 14.06 -23.28
N GLN A 437 33.24 15.23 -22.96
CA GLN A 437 32.59 16.30 -22.21
C GLN A 437 31.35 16.77 -22.99
N SER A 438 30.20 16.19 -22.69
CA SER A 438 28.91 16.85 -22.92
C SER A 438 28.24 17.07 -21.57
N ALA A 439 27.53 18.19 -21.42
CA ALA A 439 27.00 18.72 -20.17
C ALA A 439 25.87 17.87 -19.52
N ASN A 440 25.81 16.57 -19.78
CA ASN A 440 24.80 15.64 -19.28
C ASN A 440 25.41 14.65 -18.28
N ARG A 441 24.64 14.33 -17.23
CA ARG A 441 24.98 13.37 -16.17
C ARG A 441 25.40 12.01 -16.77
N ILE A 442 26.44 11.41 -16.23
CA ILE A 442 27.06 10.18 -16.78
C ILE A 442 26.24 8.95 -16.35
N ASN A 443 26.05 8.00 -17.28
CA ASN A 443 25.45 6.70 -16.99
C ASN A 443 26.42 5.83 -16.19
N SER A 444 25.90 5.21 -15.14
CA SER A 444 26.59 4.25 -14.27
C SER A 444 27.19 3.09 -15.07
N ARG A 445 28.41 2.65 -14.70
CA ARG A 445 29.03 1.42 -15.22
C ARG A 445 28.40 0.17 -14.65
N CYS A 446 27.83 0.26 -13.45
CA CYS A 446 27.06 -0.80 -12.82
C CYS A 446 25.79 -0.24 -12.18
N PRO A 447 24.72 -0.04 -12.98
CA PRO A 447 23.42 0.40 -12.49
C PRO A 447 22.89 -0.49 -11.37
N ILE A 448 22.13 0.08 -10.44
CA ILE A 448 21.48 -0.69 -9.36
C ILE A 448 20.05 -1.01 -9.77
N GLU A 449 19.67 -2.27 -9.65
CA GLU A 449 18.28 -2.72 -9.78
C GLU A 449 17.65 -2.83 -8.39
N ASP A 450 16.59 -2.03 -8.17
CA ASP A 450 15.67 -2.17 -7.05
C ASP A 450 14.49 -3.07 -7.44
N GLY A 451 13.72 -3.53 -6.47
CA GLY A 451 12.61 -4.45 -6.72
C GLY A 451 13.02 -5.92 -6.79
N VAL A 452 14.14 -6.29 -6.16
CA VAL A 452 14.72 -7.64 -6.20
C VAL A 452 15.09 -8.15 -4.81
N ILE A 453 14.96 -9.47 -4.62
CA ILE A 453 15.38 -10.19 -3.42
C ILE A 453 16.15 -11.45 -3.78
N LYS A 454 17.06 -11.87 -2.90
CA LYS A 454 17.82 -13.11 -3.02
C LYS A 454 17.03 -14.29 -2.43
N THR A 455 16.97 -15.39 -3.17
CA THR A 455 16.52 -16.72 -2.70
C THR A 455 17.61 -17.77 -2.96
N ASP A 456 17.48 -18.95 -2.35
CA ASP A 456 18.35 -20.10 -2.62
C ASP A 456 18.34 -20.51 -4.11
N TRP A 457 17.20 -20.37 -4.79
CA TRP A 457 17.00 -20.76 -6.20
C TRP A 457 17.13 -19.59 -7.18
N GLY A 458 17.86 -18.55 -6.80
CA GLY A 458 18.15 -17.37 -7.64
C GLY A 458 17.54 -16.07 -7.14
N THR A 459 17.94 -14.96 -7.75
CA THR A 459 17.36 -13.64 -7.49
C THR A 459 16.00 -13.52 -8.18
N ILE A 460 14.99 -12.96 -7.50
CA ILE A 460 13.65 -12.77 -8.05
C ILE A 460 13.15 -11.35 -7.77
N SER A 461 12.24 -10.85 -8.62
CA SER A 461 11.43 -9.67 -8.33
C SER A 461 10.12 -10.03 -7.58
N PRO A 462 9.98 -9.72 -6.28
CA PRO A 462 8.78 -10.09 -5.54
C PRO A 462 7.58 -9.24 -5.94
N GLY A 463 7.77 -8.04 -6.50
CA GLY A 463 6.69 -7.21 -7.03
C GLY A 463 5.91 -7.93 -8.13
N ILE A 464 6.63 -8.51 -9.10
CA ILE A 464 6.06 -9.32 -10.20
C ILE A 464 5.36 -10.56 -9.65
N LEU A 465 5.97 -11.25 -8.69
CA LEU A 465 5.38 -12.42 -8.03
C LEU A 465 4.04 -12.07 -7.37
N VAL A 466 3.98 -11.00 -6.59
CA VAL A 466 2.74 -10.55 -5.92
C VAL A 466 1.69 -10.11 -6.94
N ALA A 467 2.08 -9.45 -8.04
CA ALA A 467 1.17 -9.10 -9.12
C ALA A 467 0.59 -10.33 -9.81
N ALA A 468 1.38 -11.36 -10.07
CA ALA A 468 0.89 -12.62 -10.62
C ALA A 468 -0.14 -13.31 -9.71
N LEU A 469 0.12 -13.29 -8.40
CA LEU A 469 -0.82 -13.82 -7.39
C LEU A 469 -2.12 -13.01 -7.35
N ALA A 470 -2.02 -11.68 -7.34
CA ALA A 470 -3.19 -10.80 -7.39
C ALA A 470 -4.03 -11.06 -8.67
N SER A 471 -3.37 -11.13 -9.84
CA SER A 471 -4.01 -11.44 -11.12
C SER A 471 -4.66 -12.80 -11.15
N SER A 472 -4.08 -13.81 -10.48
CA SER A 472 -4.67 -15.15 -10.40
C SER A 472 -5.92 -15.18 -9.50
N LEU A 473 -5.90 -14.45 -8.38
CA LEU A 473 -7.04 -14.35 -7.47
C LEU A 473 -8.21 -13.56 -8.06
N GLU A 474 -7.92 -12.68 -9.02
CA GLU A 474 -8.89 -11.91 -9.80
C GLU A 474 -8.67 -12.17 -11.30
N ALA A 475 -8.66 -13.44 -11.70
CA ALA A 475 -8.40 -13.82 -13.08
C ALA A 475 -9.44 -13.19 -14.02
N GLN A 476 -8.97 -12.32 -14.90
CA GLN A 476 -9.79 -11.65 -15.91
C GLN A 476 -9.07 -11.61 -17.26
N ARG A 477 -9.87 -11.66 -18.32
CA ARG A 477 -9.44 -11.36 -19.68
C ARG A 477 -10.23 -10.12 -20.11
N VAL A 478 -9.51 -9.09 -20.53
CA VAL A 478 -10.09 -7.78 -20.86
C VAL A 478 -10.09 -7.63 -22.38
N ASP A 479 -11.25 -7.28 -22.94
CA ASP A 479 -11.40 -7.06 -24.38
C ASP A 479 -10.68 -5.78 -24.81
N ILE A 480 -10.00 -5.82 -25.96
CA ILE A 480 -9.19 -4.70 -26.45
C ILE A 480 -10.03 -3.43 -26.68
N THR A 481 -11.30 -3.57 -27.05
CA THR A 481 -12.23 -2.44 -27.23
C THR A 481 -12.47 -1.68 -25.93
N ASP A 482 -12.55 -2.39 -24.81
CA ASP A 482 -12.76 -1.80 -23.49
C ASP A 482 -11.48 -1.12 -23.00
N ILE A 483 -10.32 -1.70 -23.31
CA ILE A 483 -8.99 -1.10 -23.04
C ILE A 483 -8.87 0.24 -23.76
N LEU A 484 -9.12 0.29 -25.07
CA LEU A 484 -9.07 1.53 -25.87
C LEU A 484 -10.20 2.53 -25.52
N GLY A 485 -11.25 2.06 -24.84
CA GLY A 485 -12.33 2.88 -24.31
C GLY A 485 -12.03 3.51 -22.94
N ALA A 486 -10.96 3.07 -22.27
CA ALA A 486 -10.57 3.54 -20.93
C ALA A 486 -10.10 5.01 -20.95
N ASP A 487 -10.37 5.72 -19.85
CA ASP A 487 -10.08 7.16 -19.74
C ASP A 487 -8.59 7.49 -19.86
N ILE A 488 -7.71 6.53 -19.54
CA ILE A 488 -6.25 6.61 -19.64
C ILE A 488 -5.80 6.95 -21.07
N PHE A 489 -6.51 6.45 -22.09
CA PHE A 489 -6.23 6.73 -23.50
C PHE A 489 -6.95 7.98 -24.01
N LYS A 490 -7.94 8.51 -23.29
CA LYS A 490 -8.67 9.74 -23.68
C LYS A 490 -7.97 11.02 -23.21
N ASP A 491 -7.30 10.97 -22.07
CA ASP A 491 -6.67 12.15 -21.46
C ASP A 491 -5.22 12.39 -21.96
N GLU A 492 -4.51 11.35 -22.41
CA GLU A 492 -3.07 11.43 -22.76
C GLU A 492 -2.75 11.19 -24.25
N VAL A 493 -3.62 10.51 -25.01
CA VAL A 493 -3.40 10.20 -26.44
C VAL A 493 -4.37 11.02 -27.30
N SER A 494 -3.92 11.52 -28.46
CA SER A 494 -4.79 12.31 -29.33
C SER A 494 -5.97 11.47 -29.83
N GLN A 495 -7.18 12.04 -29.84
CA GLN A 495 -8.40 11.36 -30.32
C GLN A 495 -8.21 10.76 -31.72
N SER A 496 -7.49 11.44 -32.60
CA SER A 496 -7.17 10.95 -33.95
C SER A 496 -6.32 9.67 -33.98
N LEU A 497 -5.39 9.49 -33.04
CA LEU A 497 -4.57 8.29 -32.92
C LEU A 497 -5.40 7.13 -32.36
N VAL A 498 -6.28 7.41 -31.41
CA VAL A 498 -7.20 6.41 -30.84
C VAL A 498 -8.24 5.97 -31.89
N GLU A 499 -8.73 6.89 -32.72
CA GLU A 499 -9.66 6.61 -33.83
C GLU A 499 -8.98 5.81 -34.94
N SER A 500 -7.77 6.20 -35.38
CA SER A 500 -6.98 5.41 -36.35
C SER A 500 -6.63 4.02 -35.83
N ALA A 501 -6.25 3.89 -34.55
CA ALA A 501 -6.02 2.59 -33.94
C ALA A 501 -7.30 1.75 -33.81
N LYS A 502 -8.49 2.37 -33.71
CA LYS A 502 -9.76 1.63 -33.76
C LYS A 502 -10.11 1.22 -35.19
N GLU A 503 -9.93 2.12 -36.16
CA GLU A 503 -10.23 1.90 -37.58
C GLU A 503 -9.37 0.79 -38.17
N ASP A 504 -8.05 0.82 -37.97
CA ASP A 504 -7.12 -0.26 -38.40
C ASP A 504 -7.53 -1.63 -37.82
N TRP A 505 -8.05 -1.66 -36.59
CA TRP A 505 -8.50 -2.88 -35.92
C TRP A 505 -9.89 -3.36 -36.39
N TYR A 506 -10.80 -2.44 -36.73
CA TYR A 506 -12.11 -2.77 -37.28
C TYR A 506 -12.03 -3.24 -38.74
N ASP A 507 -11.14 -2.66 -39.56
CA ASP A 507 -10.90 -3.08 -40.94
C ASP A 507 -10.41 -4.53 -41.04
N GLU A 508 -9.65 -5.00 -40.05
CA GLU A 508 -9.22 -6.41 -39.97
C GLU A 508 -10.34 -7.36 -39.53
N LEU A 509 -11.27 -6.92 -38.67
CA LEU A 509 -12.47 -7.70 -38.33
C LEU A 509 -13.35 -7.93 -39.56
N GLU A 510 -13.41 -6.97 -40.48
CA GLU A 510 -14.13 -7.10 -41.76
C GLU A 510 -13.36 -7.90 -42.82
N GLN A 511 -12.02 -7.81 -42.89
CA GLN A 511 -11.21 -8.57 -43.86
C GLN A 511 -11.05 -10.06 -43.52
N PHE A 512 -11.22 -10.47 -42.26
CA PHE A 512 -11.10 -11.87 -41.83
C PHE A 512 -12.36 -12.73 -42.09
N ASP A 513 -13.50 -12.14 -42.48
CA ASP A 513 -14.80 -12.85 -42.55
C ASP A 513 -15.15 -13.46 -43.91
N VAL A 514 -14.24 -14.20 -44.57
CA VAL A 514 -14.63 -14.96 -45.79
C VAL A 514 -14.31 -16.46 -45.80
N LYS A 515 -13.43 -17.06 -44.97
CA LYS A 515 -13.17 -18.51 -45.18
C LYS A 515 -12.66 -19.44 -44.09
N SER A 516 -12.50 -19.06 -42.82
CA SER A 516 -12.05 -20.03 -41.80
C SER A 516 -12.89 -20.05 -40.52
N LYS A 517 -13.97 -20.86 -40.56
CA LYS A 517 -14.69 -21.28 -39.35
C LYS A 517 -13.94 -22.44 -38.70
N SER A 518 -13.22 -22.19 -37.61
CA SER A 518 -13.28 -22.99 -36.36
C SER A 518 -12.34 -22.43 -35.28
N LEU A 519 -12.89 -22.29 -34.06
CA LEU A 519 -12.31 -21.85 -32.77
C LEU A 519 -12.22 -20.34 -32.47
N ASN A 520 -13.17 -19.87 -31.65
CA ASN A 520 -13.13 -18.77 -30.67
C ASN A 520 -12.04 -17.69 -30.85
N THR A 521 -12.40 -16.55 -31.43
CA THR A 521 -11.58 -15.34 -31.39
C THR A 521 -12.31 -14.21 -30.67
N ASN A 522 -12.47 -14.33 -29.35
CA ASN A 522 -12.54 -13.12 -28.53
C ASN A 522 -11.12 -12.54 -28.47
N THR A 523 -10.93 -11.30 -28.91
CA THR A 523 -9.65 -10.58 -28.92
C THR A 523 -9.40 -9.95 -27.56
N ASP A 524 -9.08 -10.79 -26.59
CA ASP A 524 -8.88 -10.43 -25.18
C ASP A 524 -7.41 -10.53 -24.74
N ILE A 525 -7.05 -9.87 -23.65
CA ILE A 525 -5.72 -9.95 -23.02
C ILE A 525 -5.88 -10.42 -21.59
N SER A 526 -5.09 -11.41 -21.17
CA SER A 526 -5.14 -11.94 -19.81
C SER A 526 -4.27 -11.14 -18.84
N ASN A 527 -4.85 -10.76 -17.69
CA ASN A 527 -4.13 -10.06 -16.64
C ASN A 527 -2.96 -10.86 -16.03
N VAL A 528 -3.03 -12.19 -16.00
CA VAL A 528 -1.95 -13.06 -15.48
C VAL A 528 -0.72 -13.00 -16.40
N TRP A 529 -0.92 -13.03 -17.71
CA TRP A 529 0.18 -12.95 -18.68
C TRP A 529 0.82 -11.54 -18.69
N VAL A 530 0.00 -10.49 -18.58
CA VAL A 530 0.48 -9.10 -18.49
C VAL A 530 1.26 -8.85 -17.19
N ALA A 531 0.83 -9.42 -16.07
CA ALA A 531 1.53 -9.31 -14.79
C ALA A 531 2.84 -10.12 -14.72
N THR A 532 3.07 -11.04 -15.68
CA THR A 532 4.24 -11.93 -15.75
C THR A 532 5.00 -11.70 -17.05
N LEU A 533 5.27 -12.76 -17.82
CA LEU A 533 6.25 -12.77 -18.92
C LEU A 533 5.85 -11.88 -20.11
N ALA A 534 4.56 -11.81 -20.45
CA ALA A 534 4.13 -11.09 -21.65
C ALA A 534 4.27 -9.57 -21.47
N GLY A 535 4.10 -9.06 -20.24
CA GLY A 535 4.28 -7.66 -19.91
C GLY A 535 5.74 -7.20 -20.09
N ASP A 536 6.69 -7.91 -19.50
CA ASP A 536 8.13 -7.59 -19.64
C ASP A 536 8.63 -7.77 -21.08
N LEU A 537 8.18 -8.82 -21.79
CA LEU A 537 8.55 -9.02 -23.20
C LEU A 537 8.02 -7.91 -24.11
N ALA A 538 6.84 -7.36 -23.82
CA ALA A 538 6.33 -6.21 -24.56
C ALA A 538 7.23 -4.97 -24.40
N GLU A 539 7.81 -4.76 -23.21
CA GLU A 539 8.80 -3.69 -23.01
C GLU A 539 10.05 -3.90 -23.87
N VAL A 540 10.51 -5.15 -24.05
CA VAL A 540 11.61 -5.49 -24.98
C VAL A 540 11.24 -5.15 -26.43
N VAL A 541 10.04 -5.56 -26.87
CA VAL A 541 9.54 -5.30 -28.23
C VAL A 541 9.48 -3.80 -28.53
N ILE A 542 8.94 -3.00 -27.61
CA ILE A 542 8.76 -1.55 -27.82
C ILE A 542 10.09 -0.80 -27.66
N ASN A 543 10.86 -1.05 -26.60
CA ASN A 543 12.04 -0.25 -26.30
C ASN A 543 13.29 -0.67 -27.07
N GLN A 544 13.53 -1.98 -27.23
CA GLN A 544 14.67 -2.48 -27.99
C GLN A 544 14.32 -2.65 -29.47
N GLY A 545 13.14 -3.21 -29.78
CA GLY A 545 12.71 -3.49 -31.14
C GLY A 545 12.65 -2.24 -32.03
N ALA A 546 12.20 -1.10 -31.51
CA ALA A 546 12.23 0.18 -32.24
C ALA A 546 13.65 0.59 -32.70
N ARG A 547 14.70 0.12 -32.03
CA ARG A 547 16.10 0.48 -32.30
C ARG A 547 16.81 -0.53 -33.20
N VAL A 548 16.56 -1.82 -32.98
CA VAL A 548 17.33 -2.90 -33.63
C VAL A 548 16.51 -3.73 -34.64
N GLY A 549 15.20 -3.49 -34.73
CA GLY A 549 14.27 -4.27 -35.55
C GLY A 549 14.16 -5.72 -35.13
N ALA A 550 13.68 -6.58 -36.02
CA ALA A 550 13.54 -8.02 -35.81
C ALA A 550 14.89 -8.79 -35.90
N SER A 551 15.94 -8.29 -35.25
CA SER A 551 17.28 -8.88 -35.26
C SER A 551 17.58 -9.68 -33.99
N ALA A 552 17.60 -11.01 -34.10
CA ALA A 552 17.82 -11.92 -32.97
C ALA A 552 19.20 -11.76 -32.29
N GLN A 553 20.21 -11.27 -33.01
CA GLN A 553 21.56 -11.07 -32.47
C GLN A 553 21.70 -9.78 -31.67
N LYS A 554 20.77 -8.83 -31.85
CA LYS A 554 20.84 -7.49 -31.25
C LYS A 554 19.80 -7.30 -30.14
N LEU A 555 18.69 -8.03 -30.17
CA LEU A 555 17.73 -8.09 -29.08
C LEU A 555 18.33 -8.86 -27.91
N MET A 556 18.32 -8.25 -26.73
CA MET A 556 18.88 -8.86 -25.52
C MET A 556 17.79 -9.09 -24.49
N VAL A 557 17.76 -10.32 -23.97
CA VAL A 557 16.87 -10.78 -22.92
C VAL A 557 17.75 -11.38 -21.82
N GLY A 558 17.50 -10.97 -20.57
CA GLY A 558 18.36 -11.27 -19.45
C GLY A 558 19.51 -10.28 -19.30
N SER A 559 20.19 -10.35 -18.16
CA SER A 559 21.20 -9.36 -17.76
C SER A 559 22.33 -10.05 -16.99
N SER A 560 23.58 -9.64 -17.20
CA SER A 560 24.63 -10.02 -16.26
C SER A 560 24.50 -9.22 -14.97
N ASN A 561 24.57 -9.91 -13.83
CA ASN A 561 24.24 -9.33 -12.54
C ASN A 561 25.14 -9.87 -11.42
N ARG A 562 25.20 -9.14 -10.29
CA ARG A 562 25.90 -9.56 -9.07
C ARG A 562 25.37 -8.81 -7.85
N TRP A 563 25.18 -9.54 -6.75
CA TRP A 563 24.98 -8.94 -5.43
C TRP A 563 26.28 -8.36 -4.89
N ASN A 564 26.21 -7.25 -4.15
CA ASN A 564 27.35 -6.70 -3.42
C ASN A 564 28.04 -7.73 -2.52
N ASP A 565 27.25 -8.56 -1.84
CA ASP A 565 27.70 -9.58 -0.92
C ASP A 565 26.78 -10.81 -0.99
N THR A 566 27.35 -11.99 -0.81
CA THR A 566 26.59 -13.25 -0.82
C THR A 566 25.83 -13.49 0.48
N PHE A 567 26.38 -13.10 1.62
CA PHE A 567 25.77 -13.27 2.94
C PHE A 567 24.88 -12.09 3.32
N ILE A 568 25.23 -10.87 2.90
CA ILE A 568 24.43 -9.65 3.16
C ILE A 568 24.02 -8.97 1.84
N PRO A 569 23.09 -9.55 1.07
CA PRO A 569 22.64 -8.95 -0.18
C PRO A 569 21.88 -7.64 0.11
N ARG A 570 22.47 -6.47 -0.15
CA ARG A 570 21.83 -5.15 0.03
C ARG A 570 21.59 -4.44 -1.29
N THR A 571 22.54 -4.54 -2.21
CA THR A 571 22.49 -3.90 -3.52
C THR A 571 22.75 -4.92 -4.61
N TYR A 572 21.95 -4.83 -5.67
CA TYR A 572 22.03 -5.70 -6.83
C TYR A 572 22.51 -4.89 -8.03
N TYR A 573 23.70 -5.23 -8.53
CA TYR A 573 24.34 -4.53 -9.63
C TYR A 573 24.07 -5.23 -10.95
N LEU A 574 23.68 -4.44 -11.94
CA LEU A 574 23.60 -4.83 -13.34
C LEU A 574 24.91 -4.50 -14.05
N PHE A 575 25.36 -5.38 -14.94
CA PHE A 575 26.49 -5.14 -15.83
C PHE A 575 25.96 -5.15 -17.26
N PRO A 576 25.69 -3.96 -17.84
CA PRO A 576 25.24 -3.88 -19.22
C PRO A 576 26.37 -4.32 -20.16
N GLN A 577 26.02 -5.00 -21.25
CA GLN A 577 27.01 -5.41 -22.25
C GLN A 577 27.41 -4.21 -23.11
N ASN A 578 26.45 -3.31 -23.34
CA ASN A 578 26.67 -2.07 -24.09
C ASN A 578 26.75 -0.88 -23.14
N ALA A 579 27.89 -0.20 -23.11
CA ALA A 579 28.08 0.95 -22.24
C ALA A 579 27.20 2.15 -22.65
N THR A 580 26.82 2.30 -23.91
CA THR A 580 26.11 3.50 -24.39
C THR A 580 24.60 3.38 -24.38
N LEU A 581 24.04 2.16 -24.42
CA LEU A 581 22.62 1.92 -24.61
C LEU A 581 22.06 1.02 -23.49
N PRO A 582 20.90 1.37 -22.91
CA PRO A 582 20.26 0.52 -21.91
C PRO A 582 19.76 -0.76 -22.56
N ASP A 583 20.19 -1.90 -22.05
CA ASP A 583 19.86 -3.25 -22.50
C ASP A 583 19.09 -4.08 -21.45
N TRP A 584 18.79 -3.49 -20.29
CA TRP A 584 18.17 -4.15 -19.13
C TRP A 584 16.64 -4.04 -19.08
N HIS A 585 15.95 -4.17 -20.22
CA HIS A 585 14.47 -4.08 -20.26
C HIS A 585 13.76 -5.36 -19.80
N PHE A 586 14.48 -6.48 -19.69
CA PHE A 586 13.95 -7.70 -19.09
C PHE A 586 15.09 -8.44 -18.39
N THR A 587 15.17 -8.29 -17.07
CA THR A 587 16.30 -8.80 -16.27
C THR A 587 16.11 -10.27 -15.87
N ASP A 588 17.19 -10.93 -15.45
CA ASP A 588 17.11 -12.32 -14.96
C ASP A 588 16.16 -12.45 -13.75
N ALA A 589 16.10 -11.42 -12.89
CA ALA A 589 15.26 -11.43 -11.70
C ALA A 589 13.77 -11.33 -12.05
N GLU A 590 13.43 -10.53 -13.05
CA GLU A 590 12.08 -10.43 -13.61
C GLU A 590 11.67 -11.72 -14.33
N ILE A 591 12.58 -12.32 -15.11
CA ILE A 591 12.32 -13.60 -15.80
C ILE A 591 12.00 -14.70 -14.79
N LEU A 592 12.83 -14.88 -13.75
CA LEU A 592 12.62 -15.92 -12.75
C LEU A 592 11.33 -15.68 -11.95
N ALA A 593 11.05 -14.44 -11.55
CA ALA A 593 9.80 -14.08 -10.88
C ALA A 593 8.56 -14.26 -11.77
N GLY A 594 8.65 -13.93 -13.06
CA GLY A 594 7.56 -14.11 -14.02
C GLY A 594 7.24 -15.59 -14.26
N ILE A 595 8.27 -16.44 -14.35
CA ILE A 595 8.10 -17.90 -14.44
C ILE A 595 7.45 -18.44 -13.16
N ASP A 596 7.99 -18.09 -11.98
CA ASP A 596 7.47 -18.54 -10.69
C ASP A 596 6.04 -18.05 -10.46
N GLY A 597 5.77 -16.78 -10.79
CA GLY A 597 4.45 -16.18 -10.76
C GLY A 597 3.45 -16.91 -11.63
N LEU A 598 3.83 -17.26 -12.87
CA LEU A 598 2.97 -18.01 -13.78
C LEU A 598 2.71 -19.44 -13.27
N ILE A 599 3.74 -20.11 -12.74
CA ILE A 599 3.60 -21.43 -12.12
C ILE A 599 2.60 -21.35 -10.99
N ILE A 600 2.80 -20.45 -10.01
CA ILE A 600 1.93 -20.36 -8.86
C ILE A 600 0.51 -19.95 -9.28
N ALA A 601 0.36 -18.97 -10.18
CA ALA A 601 -0.93 -18.50 -10.67
C ALA A 601 -1.80 -19.61 -11.27
N ASN A 602 -1.20 -20.64 -11.89
CA ASN A 602 -1.92 -21.77 -12.47
C ASN A 602 -2.47 -22.75 -11.40
N TYR A 603 -1.79 -22.88 -10.25
CA TYR A 603 -2.20 -23.80 -9.18
C TYR A 603 -2.97 -23.10 -8.04
N LEU A 604 -2.80 -21.79 -7.87
CA LEU A 604 -3.36 -21.02 -6.77
C LEU A 604 -4.88 -21.15 -6.62
N PRO A 605 -5.72 -21.11 -7.68
CA PRO A 605 -7.16 -21.27 -7.53
C PRO A 605 -7.52 -22.60 -6.85
N LYS A 606 -6.82 -23.69 -7.20
CA LYS A 606 -7.03 -25.02 -6.58
C LYS A 606 -6.66 -25.02 -5.10
N TRP A 607 -5.58 -24.33 -4.72
CA TRP A 607 -5.14 -24.25 -3.32
C TRP A 607 -6.11 -23.43 -2.46
N VAL A 608 -6.63 -22.32 -3.00
CA VAL A 608 -7.61 -21.47 -2.30
C VAL A 608 -8.95 -22.18 -2.13
N GLU A 609 -9.39 -22.97 -3.13
CA GLU A 609 -10.58 -23.83 -3.00
C GLU A 609 -10.44 -24.86 -1.89
N GLN A 610 -9.25 -25.46 -1.75
CA GLN A 610 -8.95 -26.42 -0.69
C GLN A 610 -8.82 -25.76 0.69
N ARG A 611 -8.26 -24.54 0.75
CA ARG A 611 -8.08 -23.79 2.00
C ARG A 611 -8.22 -22.28 1.79
N ARG A 612 -9.37 -21.74 2.19
CA ARG A 612 -9.64 -20.30 2.19
C ARG A 612 -8.85 -19.49 3.21
N SER A 613 -8.27 -20.12 4.22
CA SER A 613 -7.49 -19.43 5.28
C SER A 613 -6.01 -19.23 4.92
N LEU A 614 -5.61 -19.49 3.68
CA LEU A 614 -4.23 -19.30 3.23
C LEU A 614 -3.87 -17.81 3.18
N ARG A 615 -2.69 -17.49 3.67
CA ARG A 615 -2.14 -16.13 3.62
C ARG A 615 -1.12 -15.99 2.49
N LEU A 616 -0.89 -14.76 2.04
CA LEU A 616 0.04 -14.45 0.95
C LEU A 616 1.45 -14.90 1.31
N SER A 617 1.92 -14.59 2.53
CA SER A 617 3.25 -14.97 3.00
C SER A 617 3.44 -16.49 3.00
N GLN A 618 2.38 -17.25 3.32
CA GLN A 618 2.44 -18.71 3.42
C GLN A 618 2.60 -19.36 2.04
N ILE A 619 1.94 -18.84 1.01
CA ILE A 619 2.06 -19.38 -0.36
C ILE A 619 3.46 -19.16 -0.91
N ILE A 620 4.00 -17.95 -0.72
CA ILE A 620 5.36 -17.61 -1.16
C ILE A 620 6.38 -18.49 -0.41
N GLU A 621 6.24 -18.61 0.91
CA GLU A 621 7.09 -19.48 1.74
C GLU A 621 7.03 -20.95 1.32
N MET A 622 5.83 -21.49 1.06
CA MET A 622 5.66 -22.88 0.62
C MET A 622 6.33 -23.16 -0.73
N TYR A 623 6.23 -22.24 -1.69
CA TYR A 623 6.82 -22.42 -3.02
C TYR A 623 8.37 -22.39 -2.99
N TYR A 624 8.93 -21.45 -2.23
CA TYR A 624 10.37 -21.32 -1.99
C TYR A 624 10.83 -22.09 -0.75
N SER A 625 10.24 -23.27 -0.51
CA SER A 625 10.70 -24.20 0.51
C SER A 625 11.33 -25.44 -0.11
N ASN A 626 12.17 -26.13 0.67
CA ASN A 626 12.73 -27.40 0.23
C ASN A 626 11.65 -28.51 0.19
N GLU A 627 10.59 -28.37 0.97
CA GLU A 627 9.47 -29.30 1.09
C GLU A 627 8.47 -29.20 -0.06
N GLY A 628 8.32 -27.98 -0.60
CA GLY A 628 7.32 -27.63 -1.61
C GLY A 628 5.94 -27.35 -1.04
N VAL A 629 4.97 -27.15 -1.94
CA VAL A 629 3.63 -26.77 -1.53
C VAL A 629 2.90 -27.90 -0.82
N SER A 630 2.27 -27.56 0.30
CA SER A 630 1.54 -28.46 1.17
C SER A 630 0.41 -29.28 0.53
N PHE A 631 -0.06 -28.90 -0.65
CA PHE A 631 -1.17 -29.58 -1.35
C PHE A 631 -0.66 -30.43 -2.51
N ASP A 632 0.51 -30.08 -3.05
CA ASP A 632 1.17 -30.78 -4.12
C ASP A 632 2.67 -30.54 -3.98
N THR A 633 3.35 -31.51 -3.36
CA THR A 633 4.79 -31.40 -3.12
C THR A 633 5.59 -31.32 -4.42
N SER A 634 5.04 -31.66 -5.58
CA SER A 634 5.78 -31.51 -6.85
C SER A 634 6.00 -30.04 -7.23
N VAL A 635 5.11 -29.14 -6.77
CA VAL A 635 5.17 -27.70 -7.04
C VAL A 635 6.10 -27.02 -6.05
N ARG A 636 7.32 -26.71 -6.49
CA ARG A 636 8.36 -26.03 -5.71
C ARG A 636 9.44 -25.42 -6.61
N ALA A 637 10.17 -24.42 -6.10
CA ALA A 637 11.16 -23.66 -6.87
C ALA A 637 12.29 -24.53 -7.49
N CYS A 638 12.75 -25.60 -6.83
CA CYS A 638 13.79 -26.46 -7.41
C CYS A 638 13.32 -27.25 -8.65
N ASN A 639 12.01 -27.51 -8.77
CA ASN A 639 11.39 -28.19 -9.91
C ASN A 639 10.96 -27.22 -11.03
N ARG A 640 11.31 -25.92 -10.90
CA ARG A 640 10.92 -24.84 -11.82
C ARG A 640 11.13 -25.20 -13.30
N GLN A 641 12.23 -25.85 -13.65
CA GLN A 641 12.52 -26.23 -15.04
C GLN A 641 11.49 -27.21 -15.63
N ALA A 642 11.09 -28.23 -14.87
CA ALA A 642 10.09 -29.18 -15.31
C ALA A 642 8.69 -28.55 -15.36
N LEU A 643 8.36 -27.70 -14.38
CA LEU A 643 7.07 -27.01 -14.31
C LEU A 643 6.91 -25.99 -15.45
N PHE A 644 7.97 -25.25 -15.78
CA PHE A 644 7.98 -24.28 -16.88
C PHE A 644 7.66 -24.96 -18.22
N ALA A 645 8.29 -26.11 -18.51
CA ALA A 645 8.08 -26.84 -19.76
C ALA A 645 6.63 -27.35 -19.92
N ASN A 646 5.91 -27.58 -18.82
CA ASN A 646 4.52 -28.04 -18.83
C ASN A 646 3.50 -26.91 -18.99
N ILE A 647 3.85 -25.67 -18.62
CA ILE A 647 2.91 -24.55 -18.54
C ILE A 647 3.07 -23.57 -19.72
N VAL A 648 4.30 -23.29 -20.15
CA VAL A 648 4.57 -22.23 -21.13
C VAL A 648 4.62 -22.80 -22.54
N ASN A 649 3.72 -22.32 -23.40
CA ASN A 649 3.75 -22.54 -24.84
C ASN A 649 4.18 -21.27 -25.58
N GLY A 650 5.18 -21.37 -26.45
CA GLY A 650 5.72 -20.23 -27.21
C GLY A 650 4.68 -19.52 -28.08
N SER A 651 3.68 -20.23 -28.61
CA SER A 651 2.62 -19.62 -29.44
C SER A 651 1.65 -18.75 -28.61
N GLN A 652 1.32 -19.20 -27.39
CA GLN A 652 0.48 -18.43 -26.47
C GLN A 652 1.23 -17.19 -25.98
N LEU A 653 2.51 -17.34 -25.63
CA LEU A 653 3.37 -16.24 -25.22
C LEU A 653 3.48 -15.17 -26.32
N PHE A 654 3.66 -15.59 -27.58
CA PHE A 654 3.64 -14.69 -28.73
C PHE A 654 2.34 -13.89 -28.83
N THR A 655 1.19 -14.57 -28.70
CA THR A 655 -0.12 -13.96 -28.87
C THR A 655 -0.39 -12.89 -27.80
N GLU A 656 -0.17 -13.22 -26.53
CA GLU A 656 -0.36 -12.29 -25.42
C GLU A 656 0.64 -11.12 -25.47
N THR A 657 1.90 -11.40 -25.82
CA THR A 657 2.94 -10.36 -25.92
C THR A 657 2.64 -9.39 -27.05
N SER A 658 2.26 -9.87 -28.24
CA SER A 658 1.97 -9.03 -29.40
C SER A 658 0.79 -8.08 -29.10
N ARG A 659 -0.31 -8.61 -28.55
CA ARG A 659 -1.48 -7.83 -28.18
C ARG A 659 -1.15 -6.76 -27.15
N PHE A 660 -0.40 -7.11 -26.10
CA PHE A 660 -0.04 -6.14 -25.06
C PHE A 660 0.99 -5.12 -25.54
N ALA A 661 1.96 -5.49 -26.38
CA ALA A 661 2.91 -4.56 -26.99
C ALA A 661 2.21 -3.48 -27.82
N HIS A 662 1.15 -3.85 -28.56
CA HIS A 662 0.34 -2.90 -29.30
C HIS A 662 -0.28 -1.85 -28.38
N MET A 663 -0.85 -2.26 -27.24
CA MET A 663 -1.42 -1.35 -26.25
C MET A 663 -0.37 -0.48 -25.56
N LEU A 664 0.78 -1.07 -25.21
CA LEU A 664 1.89 -0.37 -24.57
C LEU A 664 2.48 0.72 -25.48
N SER A 665 2.56 0.46 -26.78
CA SER A 665 3.06 1.43 -27.78
C SER A 665 2.24 2.73 -27.85
N LEU A 666 0.95 2.67 -27.50
CA LEU A 666 0.06 3.83 -27.47
C LEU A 666 0.33 4.74 -26.28
N GLN A 667 0.76 4.18 -25.15
CA GLN A 667 1.12 4.94 -23.94
C GLN A 667 2.56 5.46 -24.00
N GLN A 668 3.46 4.67 -24.59
CA GLN A 668 4.87 4.99 -24.66
C GLN A 668 5.24 5.42 -26.09
N ILE A 669 5.10 6.72 -26.36
CA ILE A 669 5.41 7.30 -27.68
C ILE A 669 6.94 7.44 -27.82
N THR A 670 7.63 6.33 -28.13
CA THR A 670 9.04 6.40 -28.54
C THR A 670 9.17 6.48 -30.06
N VAL A 671 8.42 5.64 -30.81
CA VAL A 671 8.41 5.56 -32.29
C VAL A 671 7.10 4.88 -32.74
N TYR A 672 6.51 5.28 -33.87
CA TYR A 672 5.42 4.53 -34.52
C TYR A 672 5.96 3.24 -35.15
N ILE A 673 5.47 2.08 -34.72
CA ILE A 673 5.85 0.77 -35.25
C ILE A 673 4.62 0.17 -35.96
N PRO A 674 4.66 -0.07 -37.29
CA PRO A 674 3.60 -0.76 -37.99
C PRO A 674 3.34 -2.16 -37.39
N LYS A 675 2.08 -2.59 -37.35
CA LYS A 675 1.67 -3.86 -36.76
C LYS A 675 2.46 -5.06 -37.30
N GLU A 676 2.62 -5.17 -38.62
CA GLU A 676 3.38 -6.26 -39.25
C GLU A 676 4.82 -6.34 -38.72
N GLU A 677 5.48 -5.19 -38.57
CA GLU A 677 6.85 -5.16 -38.06
C GLU A 677 6.88 -5.44 -36.56
N MET A 678 5.87 -4.99 -35.80
CA MET A 678 5.71 -5.33 -34.39
C MET A 678 5.55 -6.84 -34.18
N GLU A 679 4.79 -7.53 -35.02
CA GLU A 679 4.64 -8.98 -34.97
C GLU A 679 5.97 -9.71 -35.30
N ARG A 680 6.73 -9.20 -36.28
CA ARG A 680 8.06 -9.75 -36.62
C ARG A 680 9.07 -9.58 -35.49
N ILE A 681 9.10 -8.40 -34.87
CA ILE A 681 9.92 -8.12 -33.69
C ILE A 681 9.48 -9.02 -32.54
N THR A 682 8.18 -9.16 -32.29
CA THR A 682 7.63 -10.02 -31.21
C THR A 682 8.01 -11.48 -31.41
N THR A 683 7.91 -11.99 -32.64
CA THR A 683 8.33 -13.35 -32.99
C THR A 683 9.81 -13.56 -32.66
N THR A 684 10.64 -12.57 -32.97
CA THR A 684 12.08 -12.62 -32.69
C THR A 684 12.35 -12.54 -31.19
N ALA A 685 11.70 -11.64 -30.46
CA ALA A 685 11.86 -11.47 -29.01
C ALA A 685 11.47 -12.74 -28.23
N VAL A 686 10.32 -13.34 -28.57
CA VAL A 686 9.87 -14.62 -28.00
C VAL A 686 10.85 -15.75 -28.34
N GLY A 687 11.38 -15.78 -29.57
CA GLY A 687 12.41 -16.74 -29.96
C GLY A 687 13.71 -16.61 -29.14
N VAL A 688 14.19 -15.37 -28.94
CA VAL A 688 15.37 -15.08 -28.10
C VAL A 688 15.10 -15.50 -26.64
N PHE A 689 13.93 -15.17 -26.09
CA PHE A 689 13.53 -15.56 -24.75
C PHE A 689 13.51 -17.08 -24.56
N MET A 690 12.83 -17.81 -25.45
CA MET A 690 12.71 -19.28 -25.36
C MET A 690 14.08 -19.98 -25.47
N ASN A 691 15.05 -19.38 -26.16
CA ASN A 691 16.42 -19.90 -26.24
C ASN A 691 17.26 -19.54 -25.00
N TYR A 692 16.98 -18.40 -24.36
CA TYR A 692 17.72 -17.92 -23.19
C TYR A 692 17.31 -18.65 -21.90
N VAL A 693 16.01 -18.84 -21.67
CA VAL A 693 15.44 -19.35 -20.42
C VAL A 693 16.04 -20.70 -19.98
N PRO A 694 16.19 -21.73 -20.84
CA PRO A 694 16.77 -23.01 -20.42
C PRO A 694 18.18 -22.87 -19.81
N ASN A 695 18.99 -21.95 -20.33
CA ASN A 695 20.33 -21.68 -19.80
C ASN A 695 20.27 -20.96 -18.45
N LEU A 696 19.38 -19.97 -18.31
CA LEU A 696 19.16 -19.27 -17.04
C LEU A 696 18.66 -20.24 -15.94
N LEU A 697 17.68 -21.08 -16.26
CA LEU A 697 17.14 -22.07 -15.35
C LEU A 697 18.21 -23.08 -14.93
N ARG A 698 19.10 -23.49 -15.84
CA ARG A 698 20.21 -24.39 -15.50
C ARG A 698 21.26 -23.73 -14.58
N ARG A 699 21.53 -22.43 -14.76
CA ARG A 699 22.47 -21.67 -13.91
C ARG A 699 21.93 -21.41 -12.50
N SER A 700 20.61 -21.18 -12.40
CA SER A 700 19.90 -20.95 -11.13
C SER A 700 19.40 -22.24 -10.48
N HIS A 701 19.55 -23.39 -11.14
CA HIS A 701 19.11 -24.66 -10.61
C HIS A 701 19.94 -25.06 -9.40
N GLN A 702 19.24 -25.31 -8.30
CA GLN A 702 19.80 -25.91 -7.11
C GLN A 702 18.94 -27.12 -6.72
N GLU A 703 19.58 -28.24 -6.41
CA GLU A 703 18.89 -29.45 -5.97
C GLU A 703 18.13 -29.17 -4.66
N CYS A 704 16.91 -29.68 -4.57
CA CYS A 704 16.13 -29.63 -3.33
C CYS A 704 16.83 -30.45 -2.24
N LYS A 705 17.39 -29.77 -1.25
CA LYS A 705 18.07 -30.41 -0.13
C LYS A 705 17.05 -30.80 0.92
N TRP A 706 16.84 -32.10 1.11
CA TRP A 706 16.00 -32.59 2.20
C TRP A 706 16.69 -32.35 3.54
N ARG A 707 16.07 -31.53 4.41
CA ARG A 707 16.52 -31.30 5.78
C ARG A 707 15.52 -31.98 6.75
N PRO A 708 15.90 -33.10 7.40
CA PRO A 708 15.01 -33.77 8.35
C PRO A 708 14.70 -32.92 9.58
N VAL A 709 15.64 -32.05 9.95
CA VAL A 709 15.63 -31.27 11.19
C VAL A 709 16.18 -29.88 10.88
N VAL A 710 15.52 -28.87 11.43
CA VAL A 710 16.01 -27.48 11.50
C VAL A 710 15.93 -27.07 12.96
N ALA A 711 17.04 -26.58 13.51
CA ALA A 711 17.08 -26.10 14.89
C ALA A 711 16.13 -24.91 15.07
N ASN A 712 15.16 -25.05 15.99
CA ASN A 712 14.24 -23.98 16.37
C ASN A 712 14.59 -23.53 17.80
N VAL A 713 15.35 -22.44 17.89
CA VAL A 713 16.05 -22.07 19.12
C VAL A 713 15.97 -20.56 19.36
N ASP A 714 16.16 -20.17 20.62
CA ASP A 714 16.47 -18.79 20.99
C ASP A 714 18.00 -18.63 21.05
N LEU A 715 18.59 -18.11 19.98
CA LEU A 715 20.04 -18.03 19.80
C LEU A 715 20.60 -16.70 20.33
N ILE A 716 21.54 -16.77 21.26
CA ILE A 716 22.29 -15.64 21.78
C ILE A 716 23.75 -15.79 21.33
N LEU A 717 24.23 -14.88 20.49
CA LEU A 717 25.65 -14.84 20.11
C LEU A 717 26.43 -13.90 21.02
N ALA A 718 27.57 -14.37 21.53
CA ALA A 718 28.58 -13.54 22.19
C ALA A 718 29.87 -13.54 21.36
N THR A 719 30.37 -12.35 21.01
CA THR A 719 31.58 -12.16 20.20
C THR A 719 32.73 -11.64 21.05
N ASP A 720 33.94 -12.17 20.83
CA ASP A 720 35.17 -11.83 21.58
C ASP A 720 36.03 -10.73 20.94
N GLY A 721 35.59 -10.17 19.81
CA GLY A 721 36.38 -9.22 19.01
C GLY A 721 37.25 -9.85 17.93
N SER A 722 37.18 -11.17 17.72
CA SER A 722 37.83 -11.86 16.59
C SER A 722 37.36 -11.35 15.23
N TRP A 723 36.17 -10.74 15.17
CA TRP A 723 35.54 -10.23 13.96
C TRP A 723 35.28 -8.74 14.05
N LYS A 724 35.43 -8.05 12.91
CA LYS A 724 34.97 -6.66 12.77
C LYS A 724 33.45 -6.62 12.61
N GLY A 725 32.84 -5.45 12.80
CA GLY A 725 31.38 -5.29 12.73
C GLY A 725 30.74 -5.88 11.47
N TYR A 726 31.34 -5.65 10.30
CA TYR A 726 30.84 -6.20 9.03
C TYR A 726 30.87 -7.74 8.97
N GLU A 727 31.91 -8.37 9.53
CA GLU A 727 32.03 -9.84 9.58
C GLU A 727 30.99 -10.45 10.54
N VAL A 728 30.71 -9.76 11.65
CA VAL A 728 29.61 -10.14 12.56
C VAL A 728 28.26 -10.02 11.85
N GLU A 729 28.03 -8.93 11.10
CA GLU A 729 26.82 -8.79 10.29
C GLU A 729 26.67 -9.93 9.26
N GLN A 730 27.77 -10.38 8.63
CA GLN A 730 27.74 -11.46 7.65
C GLN A 730 27.34 -12.79 8.30
N PHE A 731 27.94 -13.08 9.47
CA PHE A 731 27.60 -14.26 10.25
C PHE A 731 26.14 -14.22 10.73
N MET A 732 25.69 -13.10 11.28
CA MET A 732 24.31 -12.92 11.77
C MET A 732 23.28 -13.01 10.64
N SER A 733 23.61 -12.46 9.47
CA SER A 733 22.80 -12.65 8.26
C SER A 733 22.71 -14.13 7.91
N TRP A 734 23.82 -14.84 7.74
CA TRP A 734 23.80 -16.26 7.41
C TRP A 734 23.01 -17.11 8.43
N ILE A 735 23.27 -16.96 9.73
CA ILE A 735 22.67 -17.82 10.76
C ILE A 735 21.16 -17.59 10.90
N SER A 736 20.69 -16.35 10.71
CA SER A 736 19.27 -16.01 10.78
C SER A 736 18.44 -16.72 9.70
N GLU A 737 19.01 -16.90 8.51
CA GLU A 737 18.40 -17.68 7.43
C GLU A 737 18.53 -19.19 7.70
N ALA A 738 19.68 -19.63 8.21
CA ALA A 738 19.95 -21.04 8.49
C ALA A 738 19.00 -21.65 9.54
N ILE A 739 18.61 -20.87 10.56
CA ILE A 739 17.66 -21.30 11.62
C ILE A 739 16.21 -20.88 11.36
N GLU A 740 15.91 -20.37 10.15
CA GLU A 740 14.56 -19.97 9.72
C GLU A 740 13.86 -18.99 10.70
N VAL A 741 14.56 -17.90 11.07
CA VAL A 741 14.04 -16.87 12.00
C VAL A 741 12.68 -16.36 11.53
N GLY A 742 11.69 -16.38 12.44
CA GLY A 742 10.31 -15.96 12.16
C GLY A 742 9.42 -16.99 11.42
N ALA A 743 9.95 -17.92 10.62
CA ALA A 743 9.17 -18.95 9.92
C ALA A 743 8.77 -20.13 10.82
N GLN A 744 9.71 -20.56 11.66
CA GLN A 744 9.52 -21.59 12.70
C GLN A 744 9.42 -20.97 14.11
N GLY A 745 9.75 -19.68 14.23
CA GLY A 745 9.71 -18.96 15.50
C GLY A 745 11.08 -18.75 16.16
N SER A 746 12.18 -19.26 15.62
CA SER A 746 13.52 -18.99 16.16
C SER A 746 13.77 -17.49 16.37
N SER A 747 14.51 -17.13 17.42
CA SER A 747 14.93 -15.76 17.73
C SER A 747 16.45 -15.66 17.75
N ILE A 748 16.96 -14.47 17.44
CA ILE A 748 18.39 -14.16 17.46
C ILE A 748 18.65 -12.92 18.30
N SER A 749 19.75 -12.93 19.02
CA SER A 749 20.23 -11.81 19.83
C SER A 749 21.75 -11.74 19.82
N LEU A 750 22.29 -10.56 20.09
CA LEU A 750 23.73 -10.30 20.09
C LEU A 750 24.16 -9.60 21.39
N VAL A 751 25.18 -10.15 22.05
CA VAL A 751 25.77 -9.65 23.29
C VAL A 751 27.22 -9.28 23.07
N ASN A 752 27.65 -8.18 23.68
CA ASN A 752 29.04 -7.75 23.69
C ASN A 752 29.86 -8.68 24.61
N GLY A 753 30.82 -9.42 24.06
CA GLY A 753 31.61 -10.37 24.85
C GLY A 753 32.49 -9.75 25.93
N ASN A 754 32.76 -8.44 25.89
CA ASN A 754 33.56 -7.74 26.90
C ASN A 754 32.75 -7.25 28.08
N THR A 755 31.70 -6.48 27.81
CA THR A 755 30.90 -5.83 28.86
C THR A 755 29.77 -6.74 29.33
N GLY A 756 29.35 -7.71 28.53
CA GLY A 756 28.12 -8.48 28.75
C GLY A 756 26.86 -7.69 28.40
N GLU A 757 26.96 -6.46 27.87
CA GLU A 757 25.78 -5.67 27.50
C GLU A 757 25.17 -6.14 26.17
N TRP A 758 23.85 -5.96 26.04
CA TRP A 758 23.13 -6.27 24.80
C TRP A 758 23.49 -5.30 23.69
N ILE A 759 23.99 -5.82 22.56
CA ILE A 759 24.13 -5.05 21.32
C ILE A 759 22.76 -5.02 20.63
N VAL A 760 22.12 -6.18 20.52
CA VAL A 760 20.76 -6.32 19.99
C VAL A 760 19.99 -7.35 20.81
N ARG A 761 18.82 -6.94 21.32
CA ARG A 761 17.87 -7.82 22.02
C ARG A 761 17.04 -8.64 21.03
N PRO A 762 16.30 -9.67 21.48
CA PRO A 762 15.40 -10.41 20.59
C PRO A 762 14.34 -9.47 19.98
N THR A 763 14.43 -9.21 18.68
CA THR A 763 13.51 -8.34 17.93
C THR A 763 13.19 -8.91 16.55
N ASN A 764 12.34 -8.23 15.77
CA ASN A 764 12.13 -8.56 14.36
C ASN A 764 13.43 -8.43 13.55
N LEU A 765 13.52 -9.17 12.44
CA LEU A 765 14.71 -9.20 11.59
C LEU A 765 15.08 -7.81 11.04
N THR A 766 14.11 -7.01 10.62
CA THR A 766 14.35 -5.66 10.10
C THR A 766 14.96 -4.75 11.15
N ASP A 767 14.32 -4.67 12.33
CA ASP A 767 14.80 -3.88 13.46
C ASP A 767 16.18 -4.35 13.93
N PHE A 768 16.40 -5.67 13.92
CA PHE A 768 17.67 -6.29 14.28
C PHE A 768 18.81 -5.79 13.41
N PHE A 769 18.66 -5.79 12.08
CA PHE A 769 19.71 -5.30 11.18
C PHE A 769 19.85 -3.77 11.19
N VAL A 770 18.78 -3.02 11.43
CA VAL A 770 18.86 -1.56 11.59
C VAL A 770 19.69 -1.20 12.82
N MET A 771 19.47 -1.90 13.95
CA MET A 771 20.27 -1.72 15.15
C MET A 771 21.72 -2.11 14.93
N LEU A 772 22.01 -3.22 14.23
CA LEU A 772 23.38 -3.64 13.92
C LEU A 772 24.16 -2.62 13.07
N THR A 773 23.49 -1.95 12.12
CA THR A 773 24.15 -0.95 11.25
C THR A 773 24.40 0.39 11.93
N ASN A 774 24.11 0.52 13.23
CA ASN A 774 24.34 1.76 13.96
C ASN A 774 25.83 2.01 14.18
N GLU A 775 26.34 3.11 13.62
CA GLU A 775 27.76 3.50 13.69
C GLU A 775 28.28 3.78 15.11
N THR A 776 27.38 3.89 16.11
CA THR A 776 27.75 4.16 17.51
C THR A 776 28.15 2.91 18.31
N ILE A 777 28.04 1.70 17.73
CA ILE A 777 28.35 0.45 18.42
C ILE A 777 29.86 0.31 18.66
N GLN A 778 30.24 0.12 19.92
CA GLN A 778 31.60 -0.26 20.30
C GLN A 778 31.72 -1.79 20.27
N TRP A 779 32.46 -2.31 19.29
CA TRP A 779 32.70 -3.75 19.14
C TRP A 779 33.65 -4.27 20.23
N PRO A 780 33.41 -5.48 20.77
CA PRO A 780 34.31 -6.11 21.74
C PRO A 780 35.71 -6.33 21.14
N ASN A 781 36.68 -6.42 22.02
CA ASN A 781 38.10 -6.60 21.72
C ASN A 781 38.78 -7.68 22.58
N ARG A 782 38.03 -8.34 23.47
CA ARG A 782 38.40 -9.59 24.16
C ARG A 782 37.12 -10.37 24.49
N LEU A 783 37.24 -11.51 25.16
CA LEU A 783 36.11 -12.19 25.80
C LEU A 783 36.22 -12.07 27.32
N ASN A 784 35.14 -11.66 27.98
CA ASN A 784 34.94 -11.76 29.41
C ASN A 784 33.75 -12.69 29.70
N LEU A 785 34.04 -13.99 29.76
CA LEU A 785 33.04 -15.03 29.94
C LEU A 785 32.18 -14.85 31.21
N PRO A 786 32.71 -14.44 32.38
CA PRO A 786 31.90 -14.15 33.56
C PRO A 786 30.79 -13.12 33.32
N ASN A 787 31.08 -12.03 32.62
CA ASN A 787 30.10 -10.99 32.33
C ASN A 787 28.98 -11.53 31.42
N VAL A 788 29.36 -12.27 30.37
CA VAL A 788 28.39 -12.89 29.45
C VAL A 788 27.48 -13.87 30.19
N ILE A 789 28.03 -14.74 31.05
CA ILE A 789 27.23 -15.67 31.86
C ILE A 789 26.29 -14.91 32.81
N SER A 790 26.75 -13.83 33.44
CA SER A 790 25.90 -13.00 34.31
C SER A 790 24.68 -12.46 33.56
N THR A 791 24.88 -11.92 32.35
CA THR A 791 23.78 -11.42 31.51
C THR A 791 22.82 -12.54 31.10
N ILE A 792 23.33 -13.74 30.81
CA ILE A 792 22.50 -14.90 30.46
C ILE A 792 21.67 -15.36 31.66
N ILE A 793 22.22 -15.31 32.88
CA ILE A 793 21.47 -15.61 34.11
C ILE A 793 20.30 -14.63 34.26
N GLU A 794 20.57 -13.32 34.10
CA GLU A 794 19.53 -12.28 34.18
C GLU A 794 18.45 -12.49 33.12
N TYR A 795 18.85 -12.73 31.87
CA TYR A 795 17.92 -12.98 30.76
C TYR A 795 17.08 -14.23 30.97
N SER A 796 17.72 -15.33 31.38
CA SER A 796 17.03 -16.61 31.62
C SER A 796 16.03 -16.48 32.76
N ARG A 797 16.36 -15.69 33.79
CA ARG A 797 15.44 -15.29 34.86
C ARG A 797 14.24 -14.52 34.30
N ASP A 798 14.48 -13.46 33.54
CA ASP A 798 13.41 -12.56 33.09
C ASP A 798 12.48 -13.30 32.12
N GLN A 799 13.05 -14.15 31.24
CA GLN A 799 12.29 -15.04 30.37
C GLN A 799 11.44 -16.03 31.18
N THR A 800 12.01 -16.64 32.23
CA THR A 800 11.26 -17.56 33.09
C THR A 800 10.09 -16.86 33.81
N LEU A 801 10.29 -15.63 34.30
CA LEU A 801 9.23 -14.83 34.92
C LEU A 801 8.08 -14.54 33.95
N GLN A 802 8.41 -14.25 32.68
CA GLN A 802 7.43 -14.03 31.64
C GLN A 802 6.67 -15.33 31.30
N GLU A 803 7.37 -16.45 31.14
CA GLU A 803 6.76 -17.77 30.88
C GLU A 803 5.83 -18.21 32.02
N ILE A 804 6.16 -17.86 33.28
CA ILE A 804 5.30 -18.09 34.44
C ILE A 804 4.02 -17.24 34.36
N SER A 805 4.14 -15.95 34.02
CA SER A 805 2.98 -15.06 33.82
C SER A 805 2.05 -15.58 32.72
N ASP A 806 2.62 -16.14 31.66
CA ASP A 806 1.89 -16.64 30.48
C ASP A 806 1.40 -18.10 30.65
N MET A 807 1.73 -18.75 31.78
CA MET A 807 1.36 -20.13 32.15
C MET A 807 1.77 -21.20 31.12
N VAL A 808 2.91 -20.98 30.45
CA VAL A 808 3.35 -21.76 29.29
C VAL A 808 3.77 -23.19 29.66
N SER A 809 3.34 -24.18 28.87
CA SER A 809 3.67 -25.61 29.07
C SER A 809 4.97 -26.08 28.41
N ALA A 810 5.44 -25.37 27.39
CA ALA A 810 6.63 -25.73 26.62
C ALA A 810 7.20 -24.50 25.90
N GLY A 811 8.49 -24.51 25.61
CA GLY A 811 9.17 -23.38 24.98
C GLY A 811 10.35 -23.83 24.13
N ARG A 812 10.93 -22.86 23.42
CA ARG A 812 12.17 -23.08 22.66
C ARG A 812 13.34 -23.19 23.64
N SER A 813 14.35 -23.96 23.25
CA SER A 813 15.59 -24.03 24.03
C SER A 813 16.47 -22.83 23.71
N THR A 814 17.06 -22.24 24.75
CA THR A 814 18.00 -21.12 24.63
C THR A 814 19.38 -21.68 24.31
N VAL A 815 20.03 -21.18 23.25
CA VAL A 815 21.37 -21.58 22.84
C VAL A 815 22.28 -20.37 22.88
N VAL A 816 23.31 -20.42 23.70
CA VAL A 816 24.35 -19.40 23.81
C VAL A 816 25.54 -19.86 22.97
N LEU A 817 25.75 -19.21 21.83
CA LEU A 817 26.91 -19.44 20.98
C LEU A 817 28.01 -18.44 21.35
N ILE A 818 29.15 -18.96 21.78
CA ILE A 818 30.34 -18.18 22.11
C ILE A 818 31.38 -18.48 21.04
N VAL A 819 31.67 -17.50 20.19
CA VAL A 819 32.74 -17.60 19.20
C VAL A 819 33.95 -16.91 19.79
N THR A 820 35.04 -17.65 19.96
CA THR A 820 36.23 -17.15 20.64
C THR A 820 37.51 -17.73 20.08
N SER A 821 38.55 -16.91 20.03
CA SER A 821 39.90 -17.33 19.69
C SER A 821 40.91 -17.10 20.79
N GLU A 822 40.51 -16.39 21.84
CA GLU A 822 41.33 -16.14 23.01
C GLU A 822 41.13 -17.22 24.08
N ARG A 823 42.18 -17.42 24.88
CA ARG A 823 42.14 -18.26 26.07
C ARG A 823 41.76 -17.40 27.28
N PRO A 824 40.73 -17.77 28.05
CA PRO A 824 40.35 -17.04 29.25
C PRO A 824 41.45 -17.11 30.31
N SER A 825 41.59 -16.06 31.12
CA SER A 825 42.54 -16.08 32.23
C SER A 825 42.09 -17.04 33.34
N ASN A 826 43.02 -17.51 34.18
CA ASN A 826 42.70 -18.42 35.29
C ASN A 826 41.65 -17.84 36.26
N ASP A 827 41.74 -16.55 36.58
CA ASP A 827 40.78 -15.88 37.47
C ASP A 827 39.38 -15.80 36.83
N GLU A 828 39.31 -15.57 35.51
CA GLU A 828 38.05 -15.61 34.76
C GLU A 828 37.46 -17.01 34.68
N LEU A 829 38.30 -18.04 34.54
CA LEU A 829 37.86 -19.43 34.53
C LEU A 829 37.25 -19.83 35.87
N GLU A 830 37.88 -19.48 37.00
CA GLU A 830 37.32 -19.76 38.33
C GLU A 830 35.98 -19.06 38.56
N ARG A 831 35.89 -17.77 38.20
CA ARG A 831 34.64 -17.02 38.31
C ARG A 831 33.56 -17.57 37.38
N SER A 832 33.93 -17.96 36.16
CA SER A 832 33.02 -18.58 35.19
C SER A 832 32.49 -19.91 35.70
N ARG A 833 33.32 -20.73 36.36
CA ARG A 833 32.89 -21.99 36.99
C ARG A 833 31.84 -21.74 38.07
N SER A 834 32.07 -20.77 38.95
CA SER A 834 31.11 -20.42 40.01
C SER A 834 29.78 -19.92 39.43
N LEU A 835 29.81 -19.07 38.41
CA LEU A 835 28.60 -18.54 37.77
C LEU A 835 27.87 -19.63 36.97
N MET A 836 28.60 -20.48 36.25
CA MET A 836 28.04 -21.62 35.54
C MET A 836 27.36 -22.60 36.51
N GLN A 837 27.97 -22.86 37.68
CA GLN A 837 27.34 -23.68 38.72
C GLN A 837 26.02 -23.06 39.20
N SER A 838 25.98 -21.74 39.43
CA SER A 838 24.75 -21.03 39.78
C SER A 838 23.69 -21.09 38.67
N LEU A 839 24.10 -20.92 37.41
CA LEU A 839 23.22 -21.02 36.25
C LEU A 839 22.63 -22.43 36.16
N ARG A 840 23.45 -23.47 36.25
CA ARG A 840 23.00 -24.87 36.16
C ARG A 840 22.13 -25.32 37.34
N GLN A 841 22.22 -24.66 38.49
CA GLN A 841 21.31 -24.87 39.63
C GLN A 841 19.93 -24.21 39.44
N SER A 842 19.82 -23.22 38.55
CA SER A 842 18.59 -22.42 38.40
C SER A 842 17.91 -22.64 37.03
N PHE A 843 18.70 -22.80 35.97
CA PHE A 843 18.28 -22.85 34.58
C PHE A 843 18.96 -24.03 33.86
N TYR A 844 18.22 -25.13 33.73
CA TYR A 844 18.75 -26.40 33.26
C TYR A 844 18.76 -26.55 31.72
N ASP A 845 17.81 -25.88 31.03
CA ASP A 845 17.56 -26.06 29.60
C ASP A 845 18.30 -25.04 28.70
N VAL A 846 19.35 -24.39 29.22
CA VAL A 846 20.21 -23.47 28.46
C VAL A 846 21.38 -24.23 27.86
N TYR A 847 21.53 -24.18 26.53
CA TYR A 847 22.62 -24.83 25.81
C TYR A 847 23.79 -23.86 25.64
N PHE A 848 25.01 -24.28 25.94
CA PHE A 848 26.22 -23.49 25.66
C PHE A 848 27.00 -24.14 24.51
N ALA A 849 27.18 -23.40 23.42
CA ALA A 849 27.99 -23.81 22.29
C ALA A 849 29.27 -22.97 22.25
N TYR A 850 30.42 -23.59 22.47
CA TYR A 850 31.73 -22.94 22.39
C TYR A 850 32.34 -23.25 21.03
N ALA A 851 32.65 -22.21 20.24
CA ALA A 851 33.35 -22.32 18.98
C ALA A 851 34.74 -21.69 19.11
N ALA A 852 35.77 -22.54 19.27
CA ALA A 852 37.15 -22.10 19.47
C ALA A 852 38.17 -23.03 18.80
N THR A 853 39.34 -22.48 18.49
CA THR A 853 40.47 -23.24 17.91
C THR A 853 41.05 -24.22 18.92
N ASP A 854 41.08 -23.82 20.19
CA ASP A 854 41.48 -24.62 21.33
C ASP A 854 40.34 -24.73 22.36
N MET A 855 39.95 -25.97 22.69
CA MET A 855 38.78 -26.29 23.51
C MET A 855 39.16 -26.74 24.93
N THR A 856 40.45 -26.90 25.22
CA THR A 856 40.94 -27.56 26.44
C THR A 856 40.50 -26.86 27.73
N GLU A 857 40.52 -25.53 27.77
CA GLU A 857 40.11 -24.76 28.94
C GLU A 857 38.58 -24.66 29.07
N TYR A 858 37.87 -24.55 27.94
CA TYR A 858 36.41 -24.46 27.89
C TYR A 858 35.70 -25.76 28.32
N GLN A 859 36.26 -26.92 27.97
CA GLN A 859 35.75 -28.22 28.43
C GLN A 859 35.79 -28.37 29.96
N ASN A 860 36.72 -27.67 30.63
CA ASN A 860 36.94 -27.76 32.07
C ASN A 860 36.06 -26.81 32.91
N ILE A 861 35.12 -26.09 32.29
CA ILE A 861 34.24 -25.14 33.00
C ILE A 861 33.09 -25.88 33.71
N ASN A 862 32.60 -26.98 33.14
CA ASN A 862 31.43 -27.71 33.64
C ASN A 862 31.74 -29.20 33.92
N ASN A 863 32.79 -29.46 34.69
CA ASN A 863 33.21 -30.83 35.01
C ASN A 863 32.29 -31.56 36.02
N GLN A 864 31.32 -30.86 36.64
CA GLN A 864 30.45 -31.43 37.68
C GLN A 864 29.15 -32.03 37.15
N PHE A 865 28.62 -31.52 36.03
CA PHE A 865 27.37 -31.97 35.44
C PHE A 865 27.64 -32.45 34.02
N MET A 866 27.78 -33.77 33.85
CA MET A 866 27.85 -34.44 32.54
C MET A 866 26.48 -34.37 31.85
N ASP A 867 26.04 -33.17 31.48
CA ASP A 867 24.79 -32.93 30.78
C ASP A 867 25.04 -32.67 29.29
N TYR A 868 24.14 -33.13 28.44
CA TYR A 868 24.22 -33.02 26.97
C TYR A 868 23.92 -31.59 26.46
N SER A 869 23.94 -30.59 27.35
CA SER A 869 23.61 -29.19 27.07
C SER A 869 24.82 -28.33 26.73
N GLU A 870 26.01 -28.93 26.56
CA GLU A 870 27.21 -28.24 26.07
C GLU A 870 27.66 -28.81 24.72
N LEU A 871 27.91 -27.92 23.78
CA LEU A 871 28.37 -28.22 22.43
C LEU A 871 29.77 -27.64 22.27
N PHE A 872 30.75 -28.52 22.08
CA PHE A 872 32.14 -28.12 21.86
C PHE A 872 32.47 -28.19 20.37
N LEU A 873 32.57 -27.03 19.73
CA LEU A 873 32.77 -26.87 18.29
C LEU A 873 34.24 -26.48 18.01
N LYS A 874 35.08 -27.47 17.67
CA LYS A 874 36.46 -27.19 17.28
C LYS A 874 36.50 -26.57 15.88
N ILE A 875 37.07 -25.37 15.75
CA ILE A 875 37.22 -24.65 14.47
C ILE A 875 38.66 -24.71 13.95
N GLU A 876 38.81 -24.71 12.62
CA GLU A 876 40.13 -24.74 11.96
C GLU A 876 40.80 -23.36 11.94
N SER A 877 40.02 -22.30 11.73
CA SER A 877 40.45 -20.90 11.75
C SER A 877 39.32 -20.00 12.26
N ASN A 878 39.67 -18.76 12.64
CA ASN A 878 38.70 -17.75 13.06
C ASN A 878 37.99 -17.07 11.88
N SER A 879 38.21 -17.52 10.64
CA SER A 879 37.52 -16.93 9.50
C SER A 879 36.02 -17.21 9.60
N VAL A 880 35.19 -16.23 9.22
CA VAL A 880 33.72 -16.36 9.27
C VAL A 880 33.26 -17.61 8.50
N ILE A 881 33.89 -17.94 7.37
CA ILE A 881 33.50 -19.08 6.53
C ILE A 881 33.71 -20.43 7.22
N ASP A 882 34.78 -20.58 8.00
CA ASP A 882 35.08 -21.84 8.70
C ASP A 882 34.19 -22.00 9.93
N VAL A 883 33.92 -20.90 10.66
CA VAL A 883 32.94 -20.92 11.77
C VAL A 883 31.54 -21.24 11.26
N ILE A 884 31.12 -20.66 10.12
CA ILE A 884 29.87 -21.00 9.44
C ILE A 884 29.79 -22.50 9.16
N ARG A 885 30.85 -23.10 8.59
CA ARG A 885 30.87 -24.53 8.25
C ARG A 885 30.69 -25.41 9.50
N THR A 886 31.41 -25.12 10.57
CA THR A 886 31.34 -25.90 11.82
C THR A 886 29.99 -25.73 12.52
N VAL A 887 29.46 -24.51 12.59
CA VAL A 887 28.16 -24.21 13.21
C VAL A 887 27.02 -24.85 12.40
N ASP A 888 27.09 -24.83 11.06
CA ASP A 888 26.10 -25.49 10.20
C ASP A 888 26.00 -27.00 10.51
N ILE A 889 27.14 -27.67 10.62
CA ILE A 889 27.20 -29.12 10.86
C ILE A 889 26.73 -29.48 12.27
N HIS A 890 27.19 -28.76 13.29
CA HIS A 890 27.05 -29.20 14.68
C HIS A 890 25.93 -28.51 15.48
N LEU A 891 25.42 -27.38 15.00
CA LEU A 891 24.34 -26.63 15.66
C LEU A 891 23.09 -26.59 14.78
N VAL A 892 23.19 -26.10 13.54
CA VAL A 892 22.01 -25.90 12.66
C VAL A 892 21.40 -27.24 12.23
N LYS A 893 22.22 -28.18 11.78
CA LYS A 893 21.78 -29.52 11.33
C LYS A 893 21.63 -30.52 12.48
N ASN A 894 21.97 -30.13 13.70
CA ASN A 894 21.86 -30.99 14.86
C ASN A 894 20.48 -30.87 15.52
N ILE A 895 20.10 -31.89 16.29
CA ILE A 895 18.80 -31.93 16.96
C ILE A 895 18.90 -31.18 18.28
N ILE A 896 18.31 -29.98 18.33
CA ILE A 896 18.09 -29.25 19.59
C ILE A 896 16.59 -29.35 19.92
N PRO A 897 16.22 -30.10 20.98
CA PRO A 897 14.82 -30.32 21.32
C PRO A 897 14.20 -29.06 21.95
N PHE A 898 12.89 -28.88 21.79
CA PHE A 898 12.10 -27.96 22.60
C PHE A 898 12.09 -28.40 24.07
N ARG A 899 12.06 -27.44 24.98
CA ARG A 899 11.91 -27.72 26.41
C ARG A 899 10.44 -27.85 26.77
N ILE A 900 10.07 -28.91 27.49
CA ILE A 900 8.77 -29.01 28.17
C ILE A 900 9.00 -28.64 29.63
N ILE A 901 8.27 -27.62 30.10
CA ILE A 901 8.45 -27.01 31.41
C ILE A 901 7.15 -27.11 32.22
N GLY A 902 7.27 -27.10 33.55
CA GLY A 902 6.12 -27.00 34.45
C GLY A 902 5.96 -25.58 35.01
N PRO A 903 4.74 -25.10 35.32
CA PRO A 903 4.54 -23.87 36.06
C PRO A 903 5.34 -23.95 37.36
N GLN A 904 6.03 -22.86 37.65
CA GLN A 904 6.77 -22.74 38.90
C GLN A 904 5.83 -22.27 40.00
N CYS A 905 5.83 -23.05 41.09
CA CYS A 905 5.36 -22.76 42.44
C CYS A 905 3.87 -22.92 42.76
N PRO A 906 3.51 -23.84 43.69
CA PRO A 906 2.26 -23.77 44.41
C PRO A 906 2.31 -22.63 45.45
N VAL A 907 1.59 -21.54 45.21
CA VAL A 907 1.28 -20.56 46.26
C VAL A 907 -0.05 -20.96 46.88
N ASN A 908 -0.04 -21.37 48.16
CA ASN A 908 -1.25 -21.64 48.95
C ASN A 908 -2.23 -22.69 48.38
N GLY A 909 -1.74 -23.75 47.74
CA GLY A 909 -2.57 -24.89 47.36
C GLY A 909 -3.59 -24.62 46.23
N THR A 910 -3.35 -23.62 45.38
CA THR A 910 -4.17 -23.38 44.19
C THR A 910 -3.87 -24.42 43.09
N ASN A 911 -4.91 -24.93 42.44
CA ASN A 911 -4.77 -25.71 41.21
C ASN A 911 -4.29 -24.78 40.08
N TYR A 912 -3.09 -25.03 39.54
CA TYR A 912 -2.59 -24.26 38.41
C TYR A 912 -3.05 -24.90 37.10
N PHE A 913 -3.69 -24.09 36.26
CA PHE A 913 -4.04 -24.47 34.89
C PHE A 913 -2.86 -24.12 34.00
N GLN A 914 -2.29 -25.11 33.30
CA GLN A 914 -1.34 -24.83 32.24
C GLN A 914 -2.08 -24.37 30.98
N THR A 915 -1.59 -23.34 30.31
CA THR A 915 -2.08 -23.01 28.96
C THR A 915 -1.48 -24.01 27.97
N PRO A 916 -2.31 -24.65 27.13
CA PRO A 916 -1.81 -25.60 26.16
C PRO A 916 -0.81 -24.93 25.21
N TYR A 917 0.38 -25.50 25.06
CA TYR A 917 1.37 -25.00 24.11
C TYR A 917 0.97 -25.42 22.70
N GLU A 918 0.76 -24.43 21.82
CA GLU A 918 0.41 -24.66 20.43
C GLU A 918 1.66 -24.63 19.56
N ASN A 919 1.91 -25.72 18.83
CA ASN A 919 2.97 -25.81 17.84
C ASN A 919 2.44 -26.38 16.52
N TYR A 920 3.27 -26.36 15.48
CA TYR A 920 2.93 -26.89 14.17
C TYR A 920 3.98 -27.86 13.68
N VAL A 921 3.57 -29.04 13.23
CA VAL A 921 4.47 -30.04 12.65
C VAL A 921 4.33 -30.01 11.14
N LEU A 922 5.45 -29.91 10.43
CA LEU A 922 5.50 -29.96 8.96
C LEU A 922 5.64 -31.41 8.45
N PRO A 923 5.11 -31.74 7.26
CA PRO A 923 5.34 -33.03 6.63
C PRO A 923 6.83 -33.26 6.41
N HIS A 924 7.30 -34.49 6.61
CA HIS A 924 8.72 -34.89 6.44
C HIS A 924 9.73 -34.28 7.42
N ARG A 925 9.31 -33.39 8.33
CA ARG A 925 10.12 -32.93 9.47
C ARG A 925 9.68 -33.61 10.76
N GLU A 926 10.65 -33.95 11.60
CA GLU A 926 10.40 -34.50 12.94
C GLU A 926 10.74 -33.42 13.97
N GLN A 927 9.80 -33.13 14.87
CA GLN A 927 10.03 -32.20 15.97
C GLN A 927 10.39 -32.96 17.24
N PHE A 928 11.39 -32.49 17.95
CA PHE A 928 11.92 -33.11 19.16
C PHE A 928 11.59 -32.27 20.39
N TYR A 929 11.17 -32.92 21.47
CA TYR A 929 10.90 -32.31 22.76
C TYR A 929 11.70 -33.05 23.83
N ARG A 930 12.13 -32.35 24.87
CA ARG A 930 12.89 -32.90 26.01
C ARG A 930 12.28 -32.41 27.31
N ILE A 931 12.17 -33.32 28.27
CA ILE A 931 11.95 -32.97 29.68
C ILE A 931 13.28 -33.17 30.40
N HIS A 932 13.73 -32.11 31.07
CA HIS A 932 14.95 -32.14 31.84
C HIS A 932 14.85 -33.15 33.01
N PRO A 933 15.90 -33.94 33.32
CA PRO A 933 15.94 -34.82 34.49
C PRO A 933 15.57 -34.15 35.81
N PHE A 934 15.83 -32.85 35.94
CA PHE A 934 15.47 -32.07 37.13
C PHE A 934 13.97 -32.13 37.43
N TYR A 935 13.12 -31.87 36.43
CA TYR A 935 11.67 -31.94 36.58
C TYR A 935 11.19 -33.36 36.90
N LEU A 936 11.84 -34.37 36.29
CA LEU A 936 11.52 -35.78 36.54
C LEU A 936 11.83 -36.21 37.99
N ARG A 937 12.84 -35.62 38.64
CA ARG A 937 13.21 -35.97 40.03
C ARG A 937 12.24 -35.43 41.07
N GLN A 938 11.51 -34.36 40.76
CA GLN A 938 10.65 -33.67 41.72
C GLN A 938 9.26 -34.29 41.85
N GLN A 939 8.83 -35.13 40.91
CA GLN A 939 7.47 -35.69 40.86
C GLN A 939 7.46 -37.19 40.60
N SER A 940 6.55 -37.90 41.26
CA SER A 940 6.32 -39.34 41.04
C SER A 940 5.39 -39.64 39.85
N LEU A 941 4.61 -38.67 39.38
CA LEU A 941 3.71 -38.84 38.24
C LEU A 941 3.77 -37.61 37.34
N ILE A 942 4.10 -37.82 36.07
CA ILE A 942 4.08 -36.79 35.03
C ILE A 942 3.19 -37.26 33.87
N ASN A 943 2.16 -36.45 33.58
CA ASN A 943 1.26 -36.67 32.45
C ASN A 943 1.61 -35.67 31.35
N ILE A 944 1.78 -36.16 30.12
CA ILE A 944 2.02 -35.34 28.94
C ILE A 944 0.97 -35.71 27.92
N GLN A 945 0.11 -34.76 27.58
CA GLN A 945 -0.98 -34.95 26.66
C GLN A 945 -0.68 -34.23 25.35
N PHE A 946 -0.79 -34.98 24.25
CA PHE A 946 -0.72 -34.48 22.89
C PHE A 946 -2.11 -34.53 22.28
N ARG A 947 -2.56 -33.40 21.73
CA ARG A 947 -3.80 -33.29 20.97
C ARG A 947 -3.49 -32.88 19.54
N ASN A 948 -4.09 -33.58 18.59
CA ASN A 948 -4.01 -33.25 17.17
C ASN A 948 -5.20 -32.37 16.78
N ASP A 949 -5.01 -31.06 16.72
CA ASP A 949 -6.04 -30.12 16.27
C ASP A 949 -5.99 -29.84 14.75
N GLY A 950 -5.03 -30.42 14.06
CA GLY A 950 -4.86 -30.28 12.61
C GLY A 950 -5.50 -31.40 11.80
N GLN A 951 -5.28 -31.33 10.49
CA GLN A 951 -5.65 -32.39 9.55
C GLN A 951 -4.47 -33.37 9.38
N GLY A 952 -4.77 -34.64 9.12
CA GLY A 952 -3.80 -35.72 9.03
C GLY A 952 -3.58 -36.46 10.34
N GLN A 953 -2.71 -37.49 10.28
CA GLN A 953 -2.34 -38.30 11.44
C GLN A 953 -0.94 -37.92 11.90
N ILE A 954 -0.72 -37.82 13.21
CA ILE A 954 0.60 -37.61 13.79
C ILE A 954 1.06 -38.87 14.53
N LEU A 955 2.34 -39.17 14.41
CA LEU A 955 3.02 -40.18 15.21
C LEU A 955 3.77 -39.47 16.32
N VAL A 956 3.46 -39.82 17.57
CA VAL A 956 4.19 -39.32 18.74
C VAL A 956 4.94 -40.49 19.37
N CYS A 957 6.25 -40.33 19.58
CA CYS A 957 7.10 -41.33 20.18
C CYS A 957 7.76 -40.78 21.45
N LEU A 958 7.89 -41.62 22.48
CA LEU A 958 8.57 -41.34 23.74
C LEU A 958 9.69 -42.37 23.96
N TRP A 959 10.87 -41.92 24.37
CA TRP A 959 11.97 -42.78 24.81
C TRP A 959 12.77 -42.16 25.97
N ARG A 960 13.58 -42.97 26.63
CA ARG A 960 14.37 -42.62 27.82
C ARG A 960 15.85 -42.87 27.56
N GLY A 961 16.69 -41.89 27.88
CA GLY A 961 18.15 -42.02 27.77
C GLY A 961 18.61 -42.46 26.37
N ALA A 962 19.59 -43.37 26.32
CA ALA A 962 20.14 -43.92 25.07
C ALA A 962 19.39 -45.17 24.54
N GLU A 963 18.25 -45.53 25.13
CA GLU A 963 17.50 -46.72 24.73
C GLU A 963 16.92 -46.56 23.30
N VAL A 964 17.07 -47.60 22.48
CA VAL A 964 16.59 -47.62 21.09
C VAL A 964 15.07 -47.88 21.02
N SER A 965 14.48 -48.45 22.08
CA SER A 965 13.05 -48.76 22.14
C SER A 965 12.20 -47.50 22.31
N ARG A 966 11.53 -47.09 21.24
CA ARG A 966 10.59 -45.96 21.23
C ARG A 966 9.17 -46.46 21.46
N SER A 967 8.48 -45.93 22.47
CA SER A 967 7.03 -46.12 22.65
C SER A 967 6.29 -45.13 21.76
N CYS A 968 5.68 -45.60 20.69
CA CYS A 968 5.11 -44.77 19.63
C CYS A 968 3.60 -44.98 19.53
N GLN A 969 2.84 -43.89 19.43
CA GLN A 969 1.39 -43.92 19.24
C GLN A 969 0.95 -43.02 18.08
N MET A 970 0.02 -43.53 17.29
CA MET A 970 -0.66 -42.80 16.22
C MET A 970 -1.88 -42.05 16.77
N ILE A 971 -1.93 -40.74 16.53
CA ILE A 971 -3.05 -39.87 16.93
C ILE A 971 -3.76 -39.38 15.66
N LYS A 972 -5.07 -39.67 15.55
CA LYS A 972 -5.91 -39.22 14.43
C LYS A 972 -6.36 -37.76 14.63
N GLU A 973 -7.09 -37.22 13.66
CA GLU A 973 -7.61 -35.85 13.72
C GLU A 973 -8.54 -35.66 14.93
N ARG A 974 -8.32 -34.59 15.70
CA ARG A 974 -9.05 -34.23 16.93
C ARG A 974 -8.95 -35.25 18.07
N ASP A 975 -8.14 -36.29 17.92
CA ASP A 975 -7.85 -37.25 18.97
C ASP A 975 -6.75 -36.73 19.90
N VAL A 976 -6.73 -37.33 21.09
CA VAL A 976 -5.82 -36.99 22.18
C VAL A 976 -5.16 -38.26 22.69
N TYR A 977 -3.86 -38.20 22.97
CA TYR A 977 -3.14 -39.27 23.64
C TYR A 977 -2.31 -38.72 24.79
N THR A 978 -2.27 -39.45 25.90
CA THR A 978 -1.54 -39.05 27.11
C THR A 978 -0.48 -40.09 27.45
N PHE A 979 0.78 -39.67 27.54
CA PHE A 979 1.86 -40.46 28.10
C PHE A 979 1.91 -40.25 29.61
N ASN A 980 1.89 -41.36 30.35
CA ASN A 980 1.99 -41.35 31.81
C ASN A 980 3.36 -41.89 32.22
N LEU A 981 4.14 -41.05 32.90
CA LEU A 981 5.44 -41.40 33.47
C LEU A 981 5.28 -41.55 34.99
N THR A 982 5.19 -42.80 35.47
CA THR A 982 5.16 -43.15 36.90
C THR A 982 6.57 -43.45 37.40
N ASP A 983 6.98 -42.87 38.52
CA ASP A 983 8.30 -42.96 39.14
C ASP A 983 9.44 -42.88 38.11
N PRO A 984 9.55 -41.75 37.38
CA PRO A 984 10.38 -41.64 36.18
C PRO A 984 11.89 -41.77 36.42
N CYS A 985 12.37 -41.78 37.66
CA CYS A 985 13.80 -41.85 37.97
C CYS A 985 14.14 -43.15 38.72
N PRO A 986 15.09 -43.96 38.23
CA PRO A 986 15.49 -45.21 38.90
C PRO A 986 16.20 -44.97 40.25
N SER A 987 16.85 -43.81 40.43
CA SER A 987 17.38 -43.37 41.72
C SER A 987 17.34 -41.83 41.84
N ARG A 988 17.55 -41.29 43.05
CA ARG A 988 17.60 -39.83 43.28
C ARG A 988 18.82 -39.16 42.64
N GLU A 989 19.93 -39.89 42.48
CA GLU A 989 21.18 -39.37 41.93
C GLU A 989 21.26 -39.51 40.40
N PHE A 990 20.59 -40.52 39.83
CA PHE A 990 20.60 -40.80 38.41
C PHE A 990 19.18 -40.84 37.82
N CYS A 991 18.90 -39.90 36.90
CA CYS A 991 17.65 -39.86 36.17
C CYS A 991 17.92 -39.56 34.69
N PRO A 992 17.60 -40.47 33.75
CA PRO A 992 17.77 -40.18 32.33
C PRO A 992 16.77 -39.11 31.86
N PRO A 993 17.08 -38.28 30.87
CA PRO A 993 16.09 -37.38 30.27
C PRO A 993 14.96 -38.18 29.58
N ALA A 994 13.79 -37.55 29.47
CA ALA A 994 12.70 -38.05 28.64
C ALA A 994 12.68 -37.26 27.33
N HIS A 995 12.74 -37.98 26.22
CA HIS A 995 12.71 -37.41 24.89
C HIS A 995 11.43 -37.82 24.18
N LEU A 996 10.81 -36.85 23.51
CA LEU A 996 9.63 -37.08 22.69
C LEU A 996 9.90 -36.61 21.27
N SER A 997 9.33 -37.31 20.30
CA SER A 997 9.32 -36.86 18.92
C SER A 997 7.93 -36.88 18.34
N VAL A 998 7.64 -35.90 17.49
CA VAL A 998 6.37 -35.78 16.79
C VAL A 998 6.64 -35.67 15.30
N LYS A 999 5.99 -36.53 14.52
CA LYS A 999 6.10 -36.58 13.07
C LYS A 999 4.72 -36.66 12.43
N ALA A 1000 4.46 -35.83 11.41
CA ALA A 1000 3.25 -35.95 10.60
C ALA A 1000 3.37 -37.12 9.60
N ILE A 1001 2.36 -37.97 9.52
CA ILE A 1001 2.26 -39.08 8.55
C ILE A 1001 1.54 -38.61 7.29
N ALA A 1002 2.08 -39.00 6.14
CA ALA A 1002 1.99 -38.38 4.81
C ALA A 1002 0.61 -38.32 4.10
N ILE A 1003 -0.51 -38.24 4.82
CA ILE A 1003 -1.84 -38.21 4.17
C ILE A 1003 -2.39 -36.77 4.02
N VAL A 1004 -1.93 -35.81 4.84
CA VAL A 1004 -2.31 -34.40 4.66
C VAL A 1004 -1.08 -33.51 4.85
N ALA A 1005 -0.62 -32.89 3.76
CA ALA A 1005 0.68 -32.23 3.71
C ALA A 1005 0.66 -30.79 4.26
N CYS A 1006 -0.16 -30.50 5.28
CA CYS A 1006 -0.23 -29.19 5.92
C CYS A 1006 0.46 -29.14 7.30
N ARG A 1007 0.80 -27.94 7.78
CA ARG A 1007 1.13 -27.68 9.19
C ARG A 1007 0.03 -28.26 10.08
N THR A 1008 0.29 -29.37 10.75
CA THR A 1008 -0.66 -29.98 11.69
C THR A 1008 -0.52 -29.29 13.03
N LYS A 1009 -1.60 -28.66 13.50
CA LYS A 1009 -1.62 -28.00 14.81
C LYS A 1009 -1.52 -29.06 15.90
N LEU A 1010 -0.47 -28.97 16.69
CA LEU A 1010 -0.19 -29.81 17.84
C LEU A 1010 -0.43 -28.98 19.09
N VAL A 1011 -1.18 -29.54 20.02
CA VAL A 1011 -1.39 -28.92 21.33
C VAL A 1011 -0.80 -29.83 22.39
N ILE A 1012 0.10 -29.27 23.21
CA ILE A 1012 0.81 -29.99 24.27
C ILE A 1012 0.36 -29.43 25.62
N THR A 1013 -0.12 -30.31 26.49
CA THR A 1013 -0.39 -30.01 27.90
C THR A 1013 0.44 -30.94 28.77
N SER A 1014 1.01 -30.41 29.85
CA SER A 1014 1.74 -31.22 30.83
C SER A 1014 1.17 -30.98 32.24
N ASN A 1015 1.53 -31.83 33.20
CA ASN A 1015 1.23 -31.61 34.62
C ASN A 1015 2.52 -31.50 35.46
N ILE A 1016 3.59 -30.97 34.85
CA ILE A 1016 4.88 -30.83 35.52
C ILE A 1016 4.80 -29.72 36.58
N LEU A 1017 5.33 -29.93 37.79
CA LEU A 1017 5.41 -28.93 38.87
C LEU A 1017 6.87 -28.73 39.24
N ALA A 1018 7.35 -27.49 39.21
CA ALA A 1018 8.66 -27.12 39.77
C ALA A 1018 8.50 -26.67 41.23
N LEU A 1019 9.03 -27.45 42.17
CA LEU A 1019 8.81 -27.27 43.62
C LEU A 1019 9.90 -26.43 44.31
N ASP A 1020 11.14 -26.39 43.81
CA ASP A 1020 12.28 -25.81 44.56
C ASP A 1020 12.80 -24.43 44.09
N VAL A 1021 12.35 -23.90 42.96
CA VAL A 1021 12.88 -22.61 42.45
C VAL A 1021 12.39 -21.41 43.27
N CYS A 1022 11.27 -21.52 44.01
CA CYS A 1022 10.72 -20.39 44.77
C CYS A 1022 11.39 -20.06 46.11
N LEU A 1023 12.14 -20.98 46.72
CA LEU A 1023 12.81 -20.68 48.01
C LEU A 1023 14.01 -19.73 47.86
N PHE A 1024 14.51 -19.54 46.64
CA PHE A 1024 15.60 -18.61 46.33
C PHE A 1024 15.14 -17.18 45.98
N TRP A 1025 13.83 -16.93 45.86
CA TRP A 1025 13.29 -15.70 45.25
C TRP A 1025 12.43 -14.85 46.18
N GLU A 1026 12.55 -15.04 47.49
CA GLU A 1026 12.26 -13.95 48.43
C GLU A 1026 13.43 -12.96 48.43
N PRO A 1027 13.20 -11.63 48.32
CA PRO A 1027 14.24 -10.64 48.51
C PRO A 1027 14.62 -10.62 50.00
N ARG A 1028 15.52 -11.53 50.42
CA ARG A 1028 16.22 -11.34 51.69
C ARG A 1028 17.25 -10.24 51.46
N PRO A 1029 17.26 -9.16 52.26
CA PRO A 1029 18.30 -8.14 52.16
C PRO A 1029 19.66 -8.83 52.36
N MET A 1030 20.57 -8.66 51.40
CA MET A 1030 21.97 -9.04 51.55
C MET A 1030 22.54 -8.38 52.81
N SER A 1031 22.59 -9.12 53.92
CA SER A 1031 23.44 -8.74 55.04
C SER A 1031 24.87 -9.12 54.68
N SER A 1032 25.71 -8.12 54.55
CA SER A 1032 27.17 -8.18 54.46
C SER A 1032 27.77 -9.29 55.33
N ARG A 1033 28.26 -10.36 54.70
CA ARG A 1033 29.38 -11.21 55.15
C ARG A 1033 29.66 -12.26 54.06
N PHE A 1034 30.51 -11.89 53.12
CA PHE A 1034 31.62 -12.70 52.62
C PHE A 1034 32.68 -11.73 52.08
#